data_AF-A0A173R0P7-F1
#
_entry.id   AF-A0A173R0P7-F1
#
_cell.length_a   1.000
_cell.length_b   1.000
_cell.length_c   1.000
_cell.angle_alpha   90.00
_cell.angle_beta   90.00
_cell.angle_gamma   90.00
#
_symmetry.space_group_name_H-M   'P 1'
#
loop_
_entity.id
_entity.type
_entity.pdbx_description
1 polymer ?
#
loop_
_entity_poly.entity_id
_entity_poly.type
_entity_poly.pdbx_seq_one_letter_code
_entity_poly.pdbx_strand_id
1 'polypeptide(L)'
;MKTISRIAYSNDKKNKTRSILIMMAICLTTMLLVIISTVGNGLVRLQKSQAADSYGSNYGLFVSADGSQVKEVNRRAEIDATGIMCTEGIIKGNEKGGFVCMDETARKMLPYIKEYTLKEGKYPEKMQEIAAGRAFFRAMGYDDVKVGDTVTLDYRAGMRSEYKPEEFVVSGILYDRDEYTIEASYVAFGSQEFYDEHVAENDRQYNIYFTLNDSANVSMNNIEPVIKQIAASCGIEEKNVIVNDLYLQWVLQPSYETIAVCGVLILAIVLFSVVVIYNIFQVGIVNKIQEYGKIKALGATKKQMKQLIFREGIFLTIFSIPVGLLLGFLIAKCGFNWLVEQGNLVSTQTGSMGVQNQQVPLFSLPVILLCIFVSFLTVALALRKPMKIVSRISPIEATRYLENAETHKKGKRNGRKNVTVFSMAMANITGNPKRTIGTILTLGLSCALFVIISNYVGNIDTEHEARFSVNHGQFELQLDYSAEYDERYPENNLDTILTDDPLNDSLIEEIKSIPGVTDVMTREIVSVNLNGTRFPAAIVSKKDFDFMRQDGDIGAMDYDQAVKNGEIFFGWLMWMEEDGYAPGESIAFDFENGSGTYTYQGKIAGSFVSAGTYLVIPEGVYRSMNPRGTAYGYLWVDCDKKDVASVEQSLNTLISNTSHIKMDTYHAQLQSAEFSSSMMKLGCYLFMAIVGLIGFMNMANTMIMNITTKKQEYGILQAVGMTNKQLNLCLQLQGLMFTVGTICVALIIGLPLGYALFSYAKHNGIFGMNIYHVPIVPIFIMIFLVGLLQIVLSCVLSSNLKKETLVERIRYQG
;
A
#
# COMPACT_ATOMS: atom_id res chain seq x y z
N MET A 1 25.53 33.47 -32.09
CA MET A 1 25.03 32.31 -31.28
C MET A 1 25.76 30.99 -31.54
N LYS A 2 26.25 30.68 -32.76
CA LYS A 2 26.96 29.41 -33.05
C LYS A 2 28.27 29.22 -32.25
N THR A 3 29.01 30.29 -31.99
CA THR A 3 30.31 30.24 -31.28
C THR A 3 30.18 29.80 -29.80
N ILE A 4 29.20 30.33 -29.06
CA ILE A 4 28.98 29.97 -27.64
C ILE A 4 28.62 28.49 -27.50
N SER A 5 27.79 27.95 -28.40
CA SER A 5 27.50 26.50 -28.41
C SER A 5 28.74 25.65 -28.66
N ARG A 6 29.60 26.05 -29.60
CA ARG A 6 30.85 25.30 -29.87
C ARG A 6 31.79 25.33 -28.67
N ILE A 7 31.91 26.47 -27.99
CA ILE A 7 32.73 26.59 -26.77
C ILE A 7 32.18 25.69 -25.66
N ALA A 8 30.86 25.74 -25.41
CA ALA A 8 30.22 24.89 -24.40
C ALA A 8 30.45 23.40 -24.69
N TYR A 9 30.17 22.94 -25.91
CA TYR A 9 30.37 21.54 -26.29
C TYR A 9 31.85 21.11 -26.19
N SER A 10 32.78 21.97 -26.61
CA SER A 10 34.21 21.71 -26.47
C SER A 10 34.65 21.63 -25.01
N ASN A 11 34.06 22.44 -24.13
CA ASN A 11 34.33 22.44 -22.71
C ASN A 11 33.92 21.13 -22.04
N ASP A 12 32.74 20.63 -22.38
CA ASP A 12 32.25 19.32 -21.91
C ASP A 12 33.14 18.18 -22.42
N LYS A 13 33.50 18.21 -23.70
CA LYS A 13 34.39 17.20 -24.30
C LYS A 13 35.80 17.18 -23.69
N LYS A 14 36.33 18.35 -23.31
CA LYS A 14 37.64 18.48 -22.64
C LYS A 14 37.59 17.91 -21.21
N ASN A 15 36.44 18.00 -20.52
CA ASN A 15 36.31 17.64 -19.10
C ASN A 15 35.41 16.41 -18.89
N LYS A 16 35.76 15.32 -19.57
CA LYS A 16 34.95 14.10 -19.62
C LYS A 16 34.49 13.61 -18.25
N THR A 17 35.38 13.55 -17.25
CA THR A 17 35.04 13.06 -15.91
C THR A 17 33.93 13.88 -15.25
N ARG A 18 34.00 15.22 -15.35
CA ARG A 18 32.96 16.12 -14.83
C ARG A 18 31.65 15.92 -15.59
N SER A 19 31.71 15.92 -16.91
CA SER A 19 30.52 15.77 -17.75
C SER A 19 29.83 14.43 -17.50
N ILE A 20 30.58 13.34 -17.34
CA ILE A 20 30.05 12.00 -17.00
C ILE A 20 29.36 12.02 -15.63
N LEU A 21 29.97 12.61 -14.60
CA LEU A 21 29.35 12.72 -13.28
C LEU A 21 28.03 13.53 -13.30
N ILE A 22 27.98 14.62 -14.08
CA ILE A 22 26.75 15.40 -14.26
C ILE A 22 25.70 14.58 -15.01
N MET A 23 26.08 13.92 -16.12
CA MET A 23 25.16 13.13 -16.92
C MET A 23 24.56 11.98 -16.12
N MET A 24 25.38 11.25 -15.36
CA MET A 24 24.90 10.18 -14.48
C MET A 24 23.97 10.74 -13.41
N ALA A 25 24.29 11.88 -12.76
CA ALA A 25 23.43 12.45 -11.72
C ALA A 25 22.06 12.86 -12.27
N ILE A 26 22.03 13.50 -13.45
CA ILE A 26 20.77 13.85 -14.13
C ILE A 26 20.01 12.58 -14.53
N CYS A 27 20.70 11.59 -15.10
CA CYS A 27 20.12 10.31 -15.50
C CYS A 27 19.46 9.58 -14.32
N LEU A 28 20.17 9.44 -13.19
CA LEU A 28 19.67 8.83 -11.95
C LEU A 28 18.48 9.58 -11.35
N THR A 29 18.52 10.91 -11.39
CA THR A 29 17.40 11.75 -10.94
C THR A 29 16.17 11.51 -11.81
N THR A 30 16.31 11.58 -13.13
CA THR A 30 15.21 11.36 -14.07
C THR A 30 14.68 9.93 -13.96
N MET A 31 15.57 8.94 -13.80
CA MET A 31 15.21 7.54 -13.59
C MET A 31 14.32 7.37 -12.35
N LEU A 32 14.71 7.94 -11.20
CA LEU A 32 13.93 7.92 -9.96
C LEU A 32 12.57 8.60 -10.10
N LEU A 33 12.53 9.77 -10.74
CA LEU A 33 11.28 10.48 -11.00
C LEU A 33 10.32 9.63 -11.82
N VAL A 34 10.82 9.00 -12.89
CA VAL A 34 10.00 8.13 -13.75
C VAL A 34 9.55 6.89 -13.00
N ILE A 35 10.41 6.26 -12.21
CA ILE A 35 10.04 5.08 -11.41
C ILE A 35 8.89 5.44 -10.47
N ILE A 36 9.04 6.50 -9.64
CA ILE A 36 7.99 6.88 -8.68
C ILE A 36 6.71 7.29 -9.39
N SER A 37 6.79 8.13 -10.42
CA SER A 37 5.58 8.61 -11.09
C SER A 37 4.87 7.52 -11.90
N THR A 38 5.62 6.60 -12.53
CA THR A 38 5.04 5.49 -13.30
C THR A 38 4.44 4.44 -12.38
N VAL A 39 5.15 4.06 -11.32
CA VAL A 39 4.65 3.11 -10.31
C VAL A 39 3.46 3.71 -9.57
N GLY A 40 3.54 4.96 -9.11
CA GLY A 40 2.42 5.63 -8.44
C GLY A 40 1.17 5.72 -9.32
N ASN A 41 1.31 6.11 -10.58
CA ASN A 41 0.18 6.10 -11.53
C ASN A 41 -0.31 4.66 -11.85
N GLY A 42 0.60 3.69 -11.88
CA GLY A 42 0.26 2.27 -12.04
C GLY A 42 -0.56 1.75 -10.87
N LEU A 43 -0.16 2.08 -9.64
CA LEU A 43 -0.87 1.72 -8.41
C LEU A 43 -2.27 2.34 -8.36
N VAL A 44 -2.41 3.63 -8.67
CA VAL A 44 -3.73 4.29 -8.72
C VAL A 44 -4.66 3.59 -9.74
N ARG A 45 -4.14 3.26 -10.92
CA ARG A 45 -4.91 2.54 -11.95
C ARG A 45 -5.25 1.12 -11.52
N LEU A 46 -4.29 0.41 -10.94
CA LEU A 46 -4.48 -0.94 -10.43
C LEU A 46 -5.54 -0.94 -9.33
N GLN A 47 -5.43 -0.06 -8.34
CA GLN A 47 -6.40 0.07 -7.25
C GLN A 47 -7.79 0.42 -7.76
N LYS A 48 -7.93 1.35 -8.72
CA LYS A 48 -9.22 1.69 -9.33
C LYS A 48 -9.83 0.49 -10.07
N SER A 49 -9.00 -0.26 -10.80
CA SER A 49 -9.43 -1.46 -11.52
C SER A 49 -9.84 -2.58 -10.54
N GLN A 50 -9.01 -2.82 -9.53
CA GLN A 50 -9.30 -3.78 -8.45
C GLN A 50 -10.55 -3.40 -7.68
N ALA A 51 -10.79 -2.12 -7.40
CA ALA A 51 -12.01 -1.69 -6.73
C ALA A 51 -13.26 -1.97 -7.58
N ALA A 52 -13.18 -1.75 -8.90
CA ALA A 52 -14.27 -2.12 -9.81
C ALA A 52 -14.48 -3.64 -9.83
N ASP A 53 -13.40 -4.41 -9.86
CA ASP A 53 -13.45 -5.88 -9.88
C ASP A 53 -13.93 -6.47 -8.54
N SER A 54 -13.57 -5.87 -7.40
CA SER A 54 -13.91 -6.37 -6.06
C SER A 54 -15.24 -5.88 -5.54
N TYR A 55 -15.63 -4.63 -5.82
CA TYR A 55 -16.81 -3.98 -5.26
C TYR A 55 -17.87 -3.61 -6.31
N GLY A 56 -17.60 -3.88 -7.59
CA GLY A 56 -18.45 -3.50 -8.70
C GLY A 56 -18.23 -2.07 -9.16
N SER A 57 -18.58 -1.79 -10.41
CA SER A 57 -18.38 -0.48 -11.05
C SER A 57 -19.62 0.42 -11.01
N ASN A 58 -20.43 0.32 -9.94
CA ASN A 58 -21.67 1.07 -9.73
C ASN A 58 -21.48 2.18 -8.67
N TYR A 59 -22.28 3.24 -8.74
CA TYR A 59 -22.22 4.34 -7.76
C TYR A 59 -23.05 4.03 -6.51
N GLY A 60 -24.05 3.19 -6.65
CA GLY A 60 -24.88 2.71 -5.56
C GLY A 60 -25.90 1.70 -6.04
N LEU A 61 -26.67 1.24 -5.08
CA LEU A 61 -27.70 0.24 -5.20
C LEU A 61 -28.97 0.76 -4.50
N PHE A 62 -30.10 0.71 -5.21
CA PHE A 62 -31.41 0.82 -4.57
C PHE A 62 -31.97 -0.58 -4.37
N VAL A 63 -32.24 -0.94 -3.12
CA VAL A 63 -32.70 -2.27 -2.71
C VAL A 63 -34.22 -2.27 -2.61
N SER A 64 -34.83 -3.43 -2.89
CA SER A 64 -36.28 -3.65 -2.69
C SER A 64 -37.18 -2.62 -3.40
N ALA A 65 -36.78 -2.17 -4.59
CA ALA A 65 -37.57 -1.23 -5.37
C ALA A 65 -38.76 -1.92 -6.04
N ASP A 66 -39.89 -1.23 -6.19
CA ASP A 66 -41.04 -1.72 -6.94
C ASP A 66 -40.96 -1.36 -8.44
N GLY A 67 -41.83 -1.98 -9.25
CA GLY A 67 -41.85 -1.76 -10.71
C GLY A 67 -42.17 -0.32 -11.15
N SER A 68 -42.79 0.51 -10.29
CA SER A 68 -43.03 1.92 -10.56
C SER A 68 -41.79 2.77 -10.28
N GLN A 69 -41.07 2.47 -9.19
CA GLN A 69 -39.82 3.10 -8.81
C GLN A 69 -38.73 2.84 -9.87
N VAL A 70 -38.61 1.61 -10.38
CA VAL A 70 -37.70 1.26 -11.49
C VAL A 70 -37.92 2.17 -12.71
N LYS A 71 -39.18 2.42 -13.08
CA LYS A 71 -39.52 3.30 -14.21
C LYS A 71 -39.14 4.75 -13.97
N GLU A 72 -39.27 5.22 -12.73
CA GLU A 72 -38.92 6.60 -12.38
C GLU A 72 -37.41 6.81 -12.35
N VAL A 73 -36.65 5.85 -11.80
CA VAL A 73 -35.18 5.85 -11.82
C VAL A 73 -34.66 5.92 -13.27
N ASN A 74 -35.22 5.10 -14.17
CA ASN A 74 -34.84 5.09 -15.59
C ASN A 74 -35.15 6.39 -16.36
N ARG A 75 -35.97 7.30 -15.80
CA ARG A 75 -36.30 8.60 -16.42
C ARG A 75 -35.39 9.74 -15.99
N ARG A 76 -34.55 9.53 -14.98
CA ARG A 76 -33.67 10.56 -14.41
C ARG A 76 -32.53 10.88 -15.37
N ALA A 77 -32.31 12.17 -15.63
CA ALA A 77 -31.22 12.62 -16.48
C ALA A 77 -29.85 12.52 -15.79
N GLU A 78 -29.84 12.44 -14.46
CA GLU A 78 -28.64 12.29 -13.64
C GLU A 78 -28.07 10.86 -13.69
N ILE A 79 -28.90 9.88 -14.03
CA ILE A 79 -28.52 8.47 -14.14
C ILE A 79 -28.05 8.19 -15.55
N ASP A 80 -26.85 7.62 -15.66
CA ASP A 80 -26.21 7.29 -16.94
C ASP A 80 -26.62 5.89 -17.42
N ALA A 81 -26.56 4.90 -16.52
CA ALA A 81 -27.00 3.55 -16.80
C ALA A 81 -27.62 2.90 -15.55
N THR A 82 -28.55 1.99 -15.78
CA THR A 82 -29.21 1.18 -14.76
C THR A 82 -29.08 -0.30 -15.10
N GLY A 83 -28.79 -1.11 -14.09
CA GLY A 83 -28.80 -2.55 -14.15
C GLY A 83 -29.76 -3.10 -13.11
N ILE A 84 -30.59 -4.05 -13.51
CA ILE A 84 -31.60 -4.68 -12.67
C ILE A 84 -31.18 -6.10 -12.33
N MET A 85 -31.34 -6.43 -11.05
CA MET A 85 -31.17 -7.77 -10.50
C MET A 85 -32.41 -8.10 -9.66
N CYS A 86 -32.90 -9.34 -9.76
CA CYS A 86 -33.87 -9.88 -8.81
C CYS A 86 -33.36 -11.19 -8.24
N THR A 87 -33.63 -11.45 -6.97
CA THR A 87 -33.37 -12.74 -6.35
C THR A 87 -34.56 -13.65 -6.66
N GLU A 88 -34.33 -14.69 -7.45
CA GLU A 88 -35.38 -15.61 -7.87
C GLU A 88 -35.82 -16.54 -6.74
N GLY A 89 -34.92 -16.82 -5.79
CA GLY A 89 -35.19 -17.62 -4.61
C GLY A 89 -33.95 -18.37 -4.17
N ILE A 90 -34.14 -19.56 -3.60
CA ILE A 90 -33.08 -20.38 -3.04
C ILE A 90 -33.21 -21.79 -3.61
N ILE A 91 -32.08 -22.36 -4.03
CA ILE A 91 -31.97 -23.77 -4.48
C ILE A 91 -31.35 -24.58 -3.34
N LYS A 92 -31.96 -25.71 -3.01
CA LYS A 92 -31.52 -26.58 -1.92
C LYS A 92 -30.12 -27.14 -2.19
N GLY A 93 -29.24 -27.11 -1.20
CA GLY A 93 -27.81 -27.43 -1.32
C GLY A 93 -26.96 -26.29 -1.89
N ASN A 94 -27.57 -25.14 -2.20
CA ASN A 94 -26.91 -23.91 -2.62
C ASN A 94 -27.46 -22.70 -1.84
N GLU A 95 -27.76 -22.90 -0.55
CA GLU A 95 -28.43 -21.92 0.31
C GLU A 95 -27.63 -20.63 0.49
N LYS A 96 -26.30 -20.73 0.41
CA LYS A 96 -25.37 -19.59 0.48
C LYS A 96 -25.09 -18.97 -0.87
N GLY A 97 -25.47 -19.67 -1.93
CA GLY A 97 -25.33 -19.21 -3.30
C GLY A 97 -26.48 -18.31 -3.72
N GLY A 98 -26.33 -17.65 -4.87
CA GLY A 98 -27.38 -16.81 -5.44
C GLY A 98 -28.13 -17.55 -6.53
N PHE A 99 -29.46 -17.59 -6.47
CA PHE A 99 -30.30 -17.87 -7.64
C PHE A 99 -30.99 -16.57 -8.08
N VAL A 100 -30.53 -16.00 -9.19
CA VAL A 100 -30.79 -14.60 -9.53
C VAL A 100 -31.12 -14.41 -11.02
N CYS A 101 -32.05 -13.52 -11.33
CA CYS A 101 -32.19 -12.98 -12.68
C CYS A 101 -31.44 -11.66 -12.75
N MET A 102 -30.78 -11.40 -13.87
CA MET A 102 -29.96 -10.21 -14.02
C MET A 102 -29.88 -9.77 -15.47
N ASP A 103 -29.99 -8.47 -15.70
CA ASP A 103 -29.75 -7.93 -17.03
C ASP A 103 -28.24 -7.79 -17.35
N GLU A 104 -27.93 -7.48 -18.62
CA GLU A 104 -26.54 -7.34 -19.06
C GLU A 104 -25.81 -6.18 -18.39
N THR A 105 -26.52 -5.10 -18.05
CA THR A 105 -25.93 -3.91 -17.44
C THR A 105 -25.53 -4.20 -15.99
N ALA A 106 -26.41 -4.82 -15.20
CA ALA A 106 -26.13 -5.25 -13.83
C ALA A 106 -24.96 -6.25 -13.81
N ARG A 107 -24.93 -7.24 -14.72
CA ARG A 107 -23.79 -8.18 -14.83
C ARG A 107 -22.45 -7.49 -15.05
N LYS A 108 -22.43 -6.35 -15.76
CA LYS A 108 -21.19 -5.56 -15.99
C LYS A 108 -20.86 -4.63 -14.82
N MET A 109 -21.85 -4.24 -14.02
CA MET A 109 -21.71 -3.33 -12.89
C MET A 109 -21.37 -4.02 -11.58
N LEU A 110 -21.58 -5.34 -11.50
CA LEU A 110 -21.20 -6.14 -10.36
C LEU A 110 -19.69 -6.37 -10.29
N PRO A 111 -19.17 -6.76 -9.10
CA PRO A 111 -17.81 -7.27 -8.97
C PRO A 111 -17.49 -8.28 -10.07
N TYR A 112 -16.31 -8.16 -10.67
CA TYR A 112 -15.86 -9.15 -11.64
C TYR A 112 -15.60 -10.46 -10.93
N ILE A 113 -16.55 -11.37 -11.07
CA ILE A 113 -16.42 -12.76 -10.64
C ILE A 113 -16.40 -13.59 -11.91
N LYS A 114 -15.28 -14.27 -12.18
CA LYS A 114 -15.16 -15.14 -13.36
C LYS A 114 -16.28 -16.19 -13.41
N GLU A 115 -16.75 -16.64 -12.26
CA GLU A 115 -17.87 -17.57 -12.09
C GLU A 115 -19.20 -17.00 -12.64
N TYR A 116 -19.30 -15.69 -12.89
CA TYR A 116 -20.50 -15.08 -13.47
C TYR A 116 -20.43 -15.05 -14.99
N THR A 117 -19.28 -15.37 -15.59
CA THR A 117 -19.09 -15.39 -17.04
C THR A 117 -19.38 -16.76 -17.64
N LEU A 118 -20.06 -16.75 -18.78
CA LEU A 118 -20.32 -17.96 -19.56
C LEU A 118 -19.03 -18.54 -20.14
N LYS A 119 -18.86 -19.84 -19.94
CA LYS A 119 -17.89 -20.67 -20.64
C LYS A 119 -18.51 -21.27 -21.90
N GLU A 120 -19.77 -21.73 -21.82
CA GLU A 120 -20.54 -22.32 -22.92
C GLU A 120 -22.01 -21.85 -22.86
N GLY A 121 -22.70 -21.80 -24.00
CA GLY A 121 -24.13 -21.50 -24.06
C GLY A 121 -24.47 -20.00 -23.96
N LYS A 122 -25.61 -19.68 -23.34
CA LYS A 122 -26.16 -18.32 -23.18
C LYS A 122 -26.71 -18.13 -21.77
N TYR A 123 -26.92 -16.88 -21.36
CA TYR A 123 -27.66 -16.59 -20.14
C TYR A 123 -29.15 -16.92 -20.38
N PRO A 124 -29.90 -17.28 -19.33
CA PRO A 124 -31.32 -17.61 -19.47
C PRO A 124 -32.14 -16.43 -19.98
N GLU A 125 -33.00 -16.69 -20.96
CA GLU A 125 -33.95 -15.72 -21.50
C GLU A 125 -35.40 -16.20 -21.30
N LYS A 126 -35.63 -17.52 -21.25
CA LYS A 126 -36.96 -18.11 -21.11
C LYS A 126 -37.21 -18.66 -19.70
N MET A 127 -38.48 -18.72 -19.33
CA MET A 127 -38.98 -19.17 -18.02
C MET A 127 -38.16 -20.32 -17.38
N GLN A 128 -38.04 -21.48 -18.02
CA GLN A 128 -37.39 -22.65 -17.42
C GLN A 128 -35.92 -22.81 -17.81
N GLU A 129 -35.21 -21.73 -18.15
CA GLU A 129 -33.78 -21.79 -18.46
C GLU A 129 -32.92 -21.49 -17.23
N ILE A 130 -31.83 -22.24 -17.04
CA ILE A 130 -30.85 -22.02 -15.96
C ILE A 130 -29.42 -22.02 -16.50
N ALA A 131 -28.57 -21.14 -15.96
CA ALA A 131 -27.13 -21.16 -16.24
C ALA A 131 -26.31 -21.13 -14.94
N ALA A 132 -25.44 -22.11 -14.77
CA ALA A 132 -24.59 -22.25 -13.58
C ALA A 132 -23.26 -22.94 -13.93
N GLY A 133 -22.31 -22.98 -13.00
CA GLY A 133 -21.06 -23.75 -13.15
C GLY A 133 -21.32 -25.26 -13.15
N ARG A 134 -20.40 -26.06 -13.72
CA ARG A 134 -20.49 -27.54 -13.63
C ARG A 134 -20.34 -28.02 -12.19
N ALA A 135 -19.58 -27.31 -11.37
CA ALA A 135 -19.43 -27.60 -9.95
C ALA A 135 -20.76 -27.49 -9.20
N PHE A 136 -21.59 -26.49 -9.53
CA PHE A 136 -22.94 -26.36 -9.00
C PHE A 136 -23.78 -27.59 -9.37
N PHE A 137 -23.85 -27.93 -10.67
CA PHE A 137 -24.65 -29.08 -11.11
C PHE A 137 -24.19 -30.40 -10.47
N ARG A 138 -22.88 -30.60 -10.32
CA ARG A 138 -22.31 -31.76 -9.63
C ARG A 138 -22.69 -31.80 -8.15
N ALA A 139 -22.66 -30.65 -7.46
CA ALA A 139 -23.11 -30.53 -6.08
C ALA A 139 -24.61 -30.87 -5.95
N MET A 140 -25.41 -30.58 -6.98
CA MET A 140 -26.84 -30.93 -7.07
C MET A 140 -27.08 -32.40 -7.50
N GLY A 141 -26.03 -33.21 -7.69
CA GLY A 141 -26.13 -34.62 -8.07
C GLY A 141 -26.16 -34.90 -9.57
N TYR A 142 -25.85 -33.92 -10.41
CA TYR A 142 -25.79 -34.07 -11.87
C TYR A 142 -24.35 -34.03 -12.39
N ASP A 143 -23.86 -35.18 -12.85
CA ASP A 143 -22.55 -35.29 -13.50
C ASP A 143 -22.61 -34.99 -15.00
N ASP A 144 -21.56 -34.37 -15.54
CA ASP A 144 -21.33 -34.14 -16.97
C ASP A 144 -22.43 -33.38 -17.75
N VAL A 145 -23.18 -32.52 -17.06
CA VAL A 145 -24.25 -31.67 -17.63
C VAL A 145 -23.78 -30.86 -18.85
N LYS A 146 -24.61 -30.82 -19.90
CA LYS A 146 -24.40 -30.04 -21.12
C LYS A 146 -25.52 -29.04 -21.34
N VAL A 147 -25.23 -28.01 -22.14
CA VAL A 147 -26.25 -27.07 -22.61
C VAL A 147 -27.32 -27.84 -23.39
N GLY A 148 -28.58 -27.65 -22.99
CA GLY A 148 -29.76 -28.34 -23.51
C GLY A 148 -30.26 -29.51 -22.67
N ASP A 149 -29.50 -29.95 -21.66
CA ASP A 149 -29.96 -30.98 -20.73
C ASP A 149 -31.02 -30.44 -19.77
N THR A 150 -31.86 -31.32 -19.26
CA THR A 150 -32.89 -31.01 -18.25
C THR A 150 -32.43 -31.47 -16.88
N VAL A 151 -32.57 -30.60 -15.88
CA VAL A 151 -32.29 -30.88 -14.47
C VAL A 151 -33.51 -30.54 -13.62
N THR A 152 -33.77 -31.32 -12.58
CA THR A 152 -34.78 -31.04 -11.57
C THR A 152 -34.09 -30.57 -10.30
N LEU A 153 -34.42 -29.36 -9.84
CA LEU A 153 -33.81 -28.72 -8.68
C LEU A 153 -34.88 -28.37 -7.65
N ASP A 154 -34.61 -28.62 -6.37
CA ASP A 154 -35.50 -28.24 -5.28
C ASP A 154 -35.38 -26.72 -5.05
N TYR A 155 -36.41 -25.97 -5.42
CA TYR A 155 -36.48 -24.51 -5.39
C TYR A 155 -37.48 -24.01 -4.34
N ARG A 156 -37.17 -22.86 -3.71
CA ARG A 156 -38.12 -22.07 -2.91
C ARG A 156 -38.00 -20.59 -3.24
N ALA A 157 -39.12 -19.86 -3.24
CA ALA A 157 -39.14 -18.42 -3.54
C ALA A 157 -38.54 -17.53 -2.44
N GLY A 158 -38.47 -18.02 -1.19
CA GLY A 158 -37.88 -17.29 -0.08
C GLY A 158 -37.94 -18.07 1.24
N MET A 159 -37.47 -17.45 2.32
CA MET A 159 -37.30 -18.09 3.65
C MET A 159 -38.59 -18.62 4.28
N ARG A 160 -39.77 -18.21 3.78
CA ARG A 160 -41.09 -18.71 4.23
C ARG A 160 -41.64 -19.86 3.41
N SER A 161 -41.05 -20.14 2.24
CA SER A 161 -41.58 -21.09 1.27
C SER A 161 -40.93 -22.47 1.42
N GLU A 162 -41.70 -23.53 1.16
CA GLU A 162 -41.17 -24.89 1.12
C GLU A 162 -40.40 -25.14 -0.17
N TYR A 163 -39.37 -25.98 -0.11
CA TYR A 163 -38.72 -26.50 -1.31
C TYR A 163 -39.71 -27.35 -2.13
N LYS A 164 -39.76 -27.09 -3.43
CA LYS A 164 -40.51 -27.85 -4.42
C LYS A 164 -39.61 -28.20 -5.61
N PRO A 165 -39.75 -29.40 -6.20
CA PRO A 165 -38.99 -29.75 -7.39
C PRO A 165 -39.45 -28.91 -8.57
N GLU A 166 -38.53 -28.20 -9.20
CA GLU A 166 -38.73 -27.43 -10.43
C GLU A 166 -37.80 -27.95 -11.54
N GLU A 167 -38.33 -28.01 -12.75
CA GLU A 167 -37.61 -28.52 -13.92
C GLU A 167 -36.99 -27.36 -14.72
N PHE A 168 -35.68 -27.41 -14.93
CA PHE A 168 -34.92 -26.41 -15.67
C PHE A 168 -34.17 -27.05 -16.85
N VAL A 169 -34.13 -26.33 -17.96
CA VAL A 169 -33.27 -26.61 -19.11
C VAL A 169 -31.99 -25.79 -18.98
N VAL A 170 -30.84 -26.45 -19.07
CA VAL A 170 -29.53 -25.80 -18.93
C VAL A 170 -29.23 -24.98 -20.18
N SER A 171 -29.30 -23.65 -20.07
CA SER A 171 -29.06 -22.73 -21.18
C SER A 171 -27.60 -22.30 -21.31
N GLY A 172 -26.84 -22.36 -20.21
CA GLY A 172 -25.44 -21.94 -20.16
C GLY A 172 -24.64 -22.65 -19.07
N ILE A 173 -23.34 -22.79 -19.32
CA ILE A 173 -22.36 -23.29 -18.35
C ILE A 173 -21.39 -22.16 -18.04
N LEU A 174 -21.28 -21.80 -16.76
CA LEU A 174 -20.36 -20.77 -16.28
C LEU A 174 -18.95 -21.34 -16.05
N TYR A 175 -17.97 -20.47 -15.85
CA TYR A 175 -16.65 -20.93 -15.37
C TYR A 175 -16.76 -21.47 -13.94
N ASP A 176 -16.11 -22.61 -13.68
CA ASP A 176 -15.99 -23.16 -12.34
C ASP A 176 -14.86 -22.48 -11.56
N ARG A 177 -15.01 -22.47 -10.22
CA ARG A 177 -13.92 -22.14 -9.30
C ARG A 177 -12.88 -23.27 -9.34
N ASP A 178 -11.58 -22.93 -9.43
CA ASP A 178 -10.51 -23.93 -9.33
C ASP A 178 -10.58 -24.63 -7.95
N GLU A 179 -10.37 -25.96 -7.94
CA GLU A 179 -10.52 -26.86 -6.79
C GLU A 179 -9.72 -26.41 -5.56
N TYR A 180 -10.35 -25.67 -4.64
CA TYR A 180 -10.15 -25.83 -3.19
C TYR A 180 -11.48 -25.52 -2.50
N THR A 181 -11.90 -26.49 -1.69
CA THR A 181 -13.13 -26.57 -0.90
C THR A 181 -13.46 -25.30 -0.16
N ILE A 182 -14.47 -24.58 -0.64
CA ILE A 182 -15.29 -23.68 0.16
C ILE A 182 -16.73 -24.13 -0.09
N GLU A 183 -17.54 -24.11 0.96
CA GLU A 183 -18.97 -24.40 1.02
C GLU A 183 -19.74 -24.06 -0.27
N ALA A 184 -20.80 -24.83 -0.57
CA ALA A 184 -21.64 -24.69 -1.76
C ALA A 184 -22.33 -23.31 -1.85
N SER A 185 -21.58 -22.32 -2.32
CA SER A 185 -22.02 -20.96 -2.58
C SER A 185 -21.77 -20.65 -4.05
N TYR A 186 -22.64 -21.19 -4.91
CA TYR A 186 -22.59 -21.01 -6.35
C TYR A 186 -23.58 -19.95 -6.80
N VAL A 187 -23.24 -19.22 -7.87
CA VAL A 187 -24.25 -18.46 -8.60
C VAL A 187 -24.96 -19.36 -9.61
N ALA A 188 -26.28 -19.26 -9.65
CA ALA A 188 -27.13 -19.75 -10.69
C ALA A 188 -27.94 -18.58 -11.25
N PHE A 189 -27.91 -18.41 -12.57
CA PHE A 189 -28.78 -17.46 -13.25
C PHE A 189 -30.06 -18.16 -13.66
N GLY A 190 -31.20 -17.55 -13.39
CA GLY A 190 -32.47 -17.87 -14.03
C GLY A 190 -32.92 -16.72 -14.94
N SER A 191 -34.20 -16.72 -15.29
CA SER A 191 -34.77 -15.76 -16.24
C SER A 191 -35.71 -14.77 -15.57
N GLN A 192 -35.82 -13.57 -16.14
CA GLN A 192 -36.81 -12.59 -15.67
C GLN A 192 -38.25 -13.15 -15.73
N GLU A 193 -38.53 -13.97 -16.74
CA GLU A 193 -39.84 -14.63 -16.90
C GLU A 193 -40.14 -15.63 -15.78
N PHE A 194 -39.11 -16.34 -15.28
CA PHE A 194 -39.25 -17.23 -14.11
C PHE A 194 -39.63 -16.46 -12.86
N TYR A 195 -38.91 -15.36 -12.58
CA TYR A 195 -39.18 -14.49 -11.45
C TYR A 195 -40.60 -13.92 -11.51
N ASP A 196 -41.01 -13.43 -12.68
CA ASP A 196 -42.29 -12.78 -12.87
C ASP A 196 -43.48 -13.74 -12.64
N GLU A 197 -43.36 -15.03 -12.96
CA GLU A 197 -44.42 -16.01 -12.70
C GLU A 197 -44.51 -16.39 -11.21
N HIS A 198 -43.36 -16.58 -10.55
CA HIS A 198 -43.31 -17.10 -9.18
C HIS A 198 -43.51 -16.03 -8.11
N VAL A 199 -43.32 -14.75 -8.47
CA VAL A 199 -43.51 -13.61 -7.57
C VAL A 199 -44.63 -12.71 -8.11
N ALA A 200 -45.70 -12.60 -7.32
CA ALA A 200 -46.84 -11.75 -7.65
C ALA A 200 -46.40 -10.29 -7.87
N GLU A 201 -47.00 -9.59 -8.83
CA GLU A 201 -46.57 -8.25 -9.27
C GLU A 201 -46.39 -7.24 -8.12
N ASN A 202 -47.25 -7.30 -7.09
CA ASN A 202 -47.18 -6.41 -5.92
C ASN A 202 -46.07 -6.78 -4.92
N ASP A 203 -45.58 -8.01 -4.97
CA ASP A 203 -44.53 -8.54 -4.09
C ASP A 203 -43.15 -8.53 -4.78
N ARG A 204 -43.08 -8.13 -6.06
CA ARG A 204 -41.82 -8.06 -6.81
C ARG A 204 -40.95 -6.93 -6.30
N GLN A 205 -39.74 -7.32 -5.92
CA GLN A 205 -38.68 -6.42 -5.49
C GLN A 205 -37.51 -6.46 -6.47
N TYR A 206 -36.98 -5.30 -6.80
CA TYR A 206 -35.88 -5.12 -7.75
C TYR A 206 -34.70 -4.43 -7.06
N ASN A 207 -33.51 -4.96 -7.31
CA ASN A 207 -32.25 -4.35 -6.94
C ASN A 207 -31.72 -3.57 -8.14
N ILE A 208 -31.64 -2.24 -8.01
CA ILE A 208 -31.25 -1.33 -9.09
C ILE A 208 -29.82 -0.84 -8.84
N TYR A 209 -28.87 -1.36 -9.62
CA TYR A 209 -27.52 -0.83 -9.72
C TYR A 209 -27.52 0.34 -10.69
N PHE A 210 -26.80 1.42 -10.37
CA PHE A 210 -26.75 2.58 -11.26
C PHE A 210 -25.38 3.26 -11.31
N THR A 211 -25.13 3.97 -12.40
CA THR A 211 -24.03 4.93 -12.54
C THR A 211 -24.58 6.33 -12.75
N LEU A 212 -23.85 7.35 -12.31
CA LEU A 212 -24.23 8.75 -12.48
C LEU A 212 -23.46 9.39 -13.64
N ASN A 213 -24.13 10.32 -14.32
CA ASN A 213 -23.53 11.14 -15.36
C ASN A 213 -22.66 12.25 -14.75
N ASP A 214 -21.69 12.76 -15.51
CA ASP A 214 -20.83 13.90 -15.12
C ASP A 214 -21.65 15.15 -14.76
N SER A 215 -22.87 15.30 -15.30
CA SER A 215 -23.79 16.39 -14.97
C SER A 215 -24.27 16.38 -13.52
N ALA A 216 -24.19 15.25 -12.82
CA ALA A 216 -24.53 15.16 -11.41
C ALA A 216 -23.50 15.89 -10.52
N ASN A 217 -22.31 16.22 -11.05
CA ASN A 217 -21.24 16.96 -10.37
C ASN A 217 -20.96 16.44 -8.94
N VAL A 218 -20.78 15.13 -8.85
CA VAL A 218 -20.59 14.42 -7.60
C VAL A 218 -19.12 14.29 -7.22
N SER A 219 -18.89 14.28 -5.92
CA SER A 219 -17.62 14.09 -5.23
C SER A 219 -17.88 13.26 -3.98
N MET A 220 -16.85 12.70 -3.36
CA MET A 220 -17.05 11.91 -2.12
C MET A 220 -17.77 12.71 -1.01
N ASN A 221 -17.63 14.04 -0.98
CA ASN A 221 -18.22 14.88 0.06
C ASN A 221 -19.73 15.13 -0.13
N ASN A 222 -20.27 14.89 -1.33
CA ASN A 222 -21.68 15.15 -1.63
C ASN A 222 -22.37 13.99 -2.35
N ILE A 223 -21.69 12.86 -2.60
CA ILE A 223 -22.26 11.74 -3.35
C ILE A 223 -23.45 11.12 -2.61
N GLU A 224 -23.30 10.87 -1.31
CA GLU A 224 -24.36 10.30 -0.49
C GLU A 224 -25.63 11.16 -0.45
N PRO A 225 -25.60 12.46 -0.11
CA PRO A 225 -26.81 13.28 -0.13
C PRO A 225 -27.42 13.42 -1.54
N VAL A 226 -26.60 13.40 -2.59
CA VAL A 226 -27.10 13.42 -3.98
C VAL A 226 -27.83 12.12 -4.32
N ILE A 227 -27.27 10.96 -3.99
CA ILE A 227 -27.91 9.66 -4.21
C ILE A 227 -29.21 9.57 -3.40
N LYS A 228 -29.18 9.98 -2.12
CA LYS A 228 -30.38 10.01 -1.26
C LYS A 228 -31.47 10.93 -1.80
N GLN A 229 -31.09 12.09 -2.37
CA GLN A 229 -32.04 12.99 -3.02
C GLN A 229 -32.65 12.38 -4.29
N ILE A 230 -31.84 11.68 -5.11
CA ILE A 230 -32.32 10.95 -6.29
C ILE A 230 -33.30 9.87 -5.85
N ALA A 231 -32.95 9.06 -4.85
CA ALA A 231 -33.79 8.02 -4.28
C ALA A 231 -35.13 8.56 -3.78
N ALA A 232 -35.11 9.60 -2.95
CA ALA A 232 -36.31 10.25 -2.42
C ALA A 232 -37.22 10.79 -3.54
N SER A 233 -36.63 11.35 -4.60
CA SER A 233 -37.40 11.82 -5.77
C SER A 233 -38.04 10.70 -6.59
N CYS A 234 -37.51 9.47 -6.47
CA CYS A 234 -38.09 8.27 -7.07
C CYS A 234 -39.04 7.53 -6.10
N GLY A 235 -39.26 8.06 -4.89
CA GLY A 235 -40.09 7.43 -3.87
C GLY A 235 -39.43 6.27 -3.12
N ILE A 236 -38.10 6.16 -3.16
CA ILE A 236 -37.32 5.12 -2.47
C ILE A 236 -36.94 5.63 -1.08
N GLU A 237 -37.18 4.81 -0.05
CA GLU A 237 -36.86 5.13 1.35
C GLU A 237 -35.34 5.13 1.59
N GLU A 238 -34.86 5.98 2.49
CA GLU A 238 -33.42 6.16 2.73
C GLU A 238 -32.72 4.87 3.20
N LYS A 239 -33.38 4.02 3.99
CA LYS A 239 -32.86 2.70 4.41
C LYS A 239 -32.67 1.70 3.25
N ASN A 240 -33.26 1.96 2.09
CA ASN A 240 -33.14 1.11 0.90
C ASN A 240 -32.06 1.63 -0.05
N VAL A 241 -31.26 2.60 0.38
CA VAL A 241 -30.20 3.24 -0.40
C VAL A 241 -28.85 2.78 0.12
N ILE A 242 -28.12 2.04 -0.71
CA ILE A 242 -26.75 1.64 -0.41
C ILE A 242 -25.82 2.39 -1.35
N VAL A 243 -24.90 3.17 -0.79
CA VAL A 243 -23.86 3.86 -1.56
C VAL A 243 -22.65 2.94 -1.67
N ASN A 244 -22.07 2.81 -2.86
CA ASN A 244 -20.88 1.98 -3.05
C ASN A 244 -19.61 2.77 -2.68
N ASP A 245 -19.49 3.13 -1.40
CA ASP A 245 -18.36 3.94 -0.91
C ASP A 245 -17.01 3.27 -1.17
N LEU A 246 -16.96 1.93 -1.07
CA LEU A 246 -15.77 1.13 -1.31
C LEU A 246 -15.24 1.26 -2.73
N TYR A 247 -16.10 1.43 -3.74
CA TYR A 247 -15.69 1.74 -5.12
C TYR A 247 -15.47 3.25 -5.31
N LEU A 248 -16.40 4.07 -4.83
CA LEU A 248 -16.42 5.52 -5.06
C LEU A 248 -15.21 6.23 -4.45
N GLN A 249 -14.68 5.75 -3.34
CA GLN A 249 -13.43 6.26 -2.75
C GLN A 249 -12.28 6.22 -3.77
N TRP A 250 -12.17 5.17 -4.58
CA TRP A 250 -11.11 5.04 -5.60
C TRP A 250 -11.40 5.78 -6.90
N VAL A 251 -12.67 6.06 -7.20
CA VAL A 251 -13.06 6.74 -8.45
C VAL A 251 -13.12 8.25 -8.28
N LEU A 252 -13.75 8.73 -7.20
CA LEU A 252 -14.00 10.15 -6.93
C LEU A 252 -12.86 10.80 -6.14
N GLN A 253 -12.14 10.04 -5.31
CA GLN A 253 -10.95 10.50 -4.59
C GLN A 253 -9.75 9.56 -4.81
N PRO A 254 -9.33 9.34 -6.07
CA PRO A 254 -8.32 8.33 -6.42
C PRO A 254 -7.03 8.52 -5.60
N SER A 255 -6.84 7.60 -4.64
CA SER A 255 -5.65 7.38 -3.83
C SER A 255 -4.89 8.67 -3.45
N TYR A 256 -5.59 9.64 -2.85
CA TYR A 256 -5.00 10.92 -2.41
C TYR A 256 -3.69 10.69 -1.65
N GLU A 257 -3.67 9.69 -0.77
CA GLU A 257 -2.50 9.28 -0.01
C GLU A 257 -1.34 8.85 -0.91
N THR A 258 -1.58 7.97 -1.89
CA THR A 258 -0.55 7.51 -2.84
C THR A 258 -0.01 8.68 -3.66
N ILE A 259 -0.87 9.58 -4.12
CA ILE A 259 -0.48 10.78 -4.88
C ILE A 259 0.33 11.73 -3.99
N ALA A 260 -0.10 11.95 -2.75
CA ALA A 260 0.59 12.81 -1.78
C ALA A 260 1.98 12.26 -1.44
N VAL A 261 2.09 10.95 -1.14
CA VAL A 261 3.37 10.27 -0.89
C VAL A 261 4.30 10.38 -2.09
N CYS A 262 3.81 10.08 -3.30
CA CYS A 262 4.59 10.26 -4.52
C CYS A 262 5.04 11.71 -4.71
N GLY A 263 4.16 12.68 -4.46
CA GLY A 263 4.46 14.11 -4.55
C GLY A 263 5.55 14.56 -3.58
N VAL A 264 5.48 14.12 -2.32
CA VAL A 264 6.50 14.40 -1.29
C VAL A 264 7.85 13.77 -1.68
N LEU A 265 7.87 12.52 -2.15
CA LEU A 265 9.09 11.85 -2.61
C LEU A 265 9.71 12.56 -3.83
N ILE A 266 8.88 12.92 -4.83
CA ILE A 266 9.32 13.68 -6.00
C ILE A 266 9.93 15.02 -5.59
N LEU A 267 9.27 15.76 -4.69
CA LEU A 267 9.77 17.04 -4.18
C LEU A 267 11.11 16.86 -3.47
N ALA A 268 11.22 15.86 -2.60
CA ALA A 268 12.46 15.54 -1.91
C ALA A 268 13.60 15.25 -2.92
N ILE A 269 13.36 14.39 -3.91
CA ILE A 269 14.32 14.04 -4.96
C ILE A 269 14.74 15.27 -5.76
N VAL A 270 13.80 16.12 -6.16
CA VAL A 270 14.11 17.36 -6.88
C VAL A 270 15.01 18.26 -6.03
N LEU A 271 14.68 18.47 -4.76
CA LEU A 271 15.49 19.28 -3.85
C LEU A 271 16.91 18.72 -3.71
N PHE A 272 17.05 17.40 -3.50
CA PHE A 272 18.36 16.75 -3.40
C PHE A 272 19.17 16.88 -4.69
N SER A 273 18.53 16.60 -5.81
CA SER A 273 19.17 16.58 -7.12
C SER A 273 19.61 17.98 -7.54
N VAL A 274 18.82 19.03 -7.22
CA VAL A 274 19.23 20.43 -7.42
C VAL A 274 20.54 20.69 -6.69
N VAL A 275 20.69 20.28 -5.43
CA VAL A 275 21.91 20.56 -4.65
C VAL A 275 23.09 19.74 -5.16
N VAL A 276 22.90 18.47 -5.50
CA VAL A 276 23.98 17.62 -6.05
C VAL A 276 24.48 18.17 -7.39
N ILE A 277 23.57 18.44 -8.33
CA ILE A 277 23.92 18.99 -9.64
C ILE A 277 24.58 20.37 -9.48
N TYR A 278 24.05 21.21 -8.59
CA TYR A 278 24.64 22.50 -8.25
C TYR A 278 26.08 22.36 -7.78
N ASN A 279 26.34 21.45 -6.84
CA ASN A 279 27.69 21.21 -6.30
C ASN A 279 28.65 20.78 -7.40
N ILE A 280 28.24 19.87 -8.30
CA ILE A 280 29.09 19.43 -9.41
C ILE A 280 29.39 20.59 -10.39
N PHE A 281 28.39 21.42 -10.73
CA PHE A 281 28.57 22.55 -11.63
C PHE A 281 29.41 23.69 -11.05
N GLN A 282 29.14 24.06 -9.78
CA GLN A 282 29.88 25.12 -9.09
C GLN A 282 31.38 24.84 -9.16
N VAL A 283 31.73 23.58 -8.99
CA VAL A 283 33.11 23.13 -8.89
C VAL A 283 33.80 23.14 -10.23
N GLY A 284 33.11 22.65 -11.26
CA GLY A 284 33.61 22.74 -12.62
C GLY A 284 33.84 24.17 -13.07
N ILE A 285 33.12 25.13 -12.49
CA ILE A 285 33.32 26.56 -12.75
C ILE A 285 34.54 27.11 -12.03
N VAL A 286 34.75 26.75 -10.75
CA VAL A 286 35.90 27.22 -9.97
C VAL A 286 37.21 26.85 -10.65
N ASN A 287 37.33 25.60 -11.13
CA ASN A 287 38.53 25.15 -11.84
C ASN A 287 38.79 25.90 -13.16
N LYS A 288 37.78 26.59 -13.71
CA LYS A 288 37.86 27.30 -15.00
C LYS A 288 37.69 28.80 -14.88
N ILE A 289 37.76 29.34 -13.67
CA ILE A 289 37.48 30.75 -13.43
C ILE A 289 38.40 31.67 -14.23
N GLN A 290 39.67 31.28 -14.39
CA GLN A 290 40.66 31.99 -15.22
C GLN A 290 40.33 31.90 -16.72
N GLU A 291 39.90 30.73 -17.22
CA GLU A 291 39.45 30.57 -18.62
C GLU A 291 38.25 31.48 -18.91
N TYR A 292 37.25 31.52 -18.01
CA TYR A 292 36.10 32.41 -18.13
C TYR A 292 36.48 33.89 -18.02
N GLY A 293 37.47 34.23 -17.20
CA GLY A 293 38.06 35.57 -17.11
C GLY A 293 38.65 36.03 -18.44
N LYS A 294 39.41 35.16 -19.12
CA LYS A 294 39.99 35.42 -20.45
C LYS A 294 38.89 35.67 -21.51
N ILE A 295 37.86 34.83 -21.53
CA ILE A 295 36.71 35.01 -22.45
C ILE A 295 36.01 36.36 -22.21
N LYS A 296 35.90 36.77 -20.95
CA LYS A 296 35.29 38.05 -20.57
C LYS A 296 36.19 39.25 -20.88
N ALA A 297 37.51 39.10 -20.75
CA ALA A 297 38.50 40.10 -21.16
C ALA A 297 38.46 40.35 -22.69
N LEU A 298 38.19 39.31 -23.48
CA LEU A 298 37.98 39.40 -24.92
C LEU A 298 36.65 40.07 -25.33
N GLY A 299 35.85 40.55 -24.38
CA GLY A 299 34.63 41.31 -24.64
C GLY A 299 33.32 40.53 -24.48
N ALA A 300 33.33 39.31 -23.94
CA ALA A 300 32.09 38.56 -23.72
C ALA A 300 31.18 39.23 -22.67
N THR A 301 29.92 39.47 -23.05
CA THR A 301 28.92 40.09 -22.18
C THR A 301 28.44 39.15 -21.06
N LYS A 302 27.88 39.73 -19.98
CA LYS A 302 27.28 38.95 -18.87
C LYS A 302 26.20 37.97 -19.36
N LYS A 303 25.42 38.34 -20.38
CA LYS A 303 24.38 37.48 -20.98
C LYS A 303 24.99 36.30 -21.73
N GLN A 304 26.06 36.53 -22.49
CA GLN A 304 26.78 35.47 -23.21
C GLN A 304 27.46 34.49 -22.25
N MET A 305 28.00 34.96 -21.13
CA MET A 305 28.56 34.09 -20.08
C MET A 305 27.50 33.21 -19.41
N LYS A 306 26.32 33.76 -19.09
CA LYS A 306 25.20 32.96 -18.57
C LYS A 306 24.75 31.91 -19.59
N GLN A 307 24.61 32.30 -20.86
CA GLN A 307 24.23 31.38 -21.94
C GLN A 307 25.26 30.27 -22.18
N LEU A 308 26.55 30.54 -21.99
CA LEU A 308 27.60 29.53 -22.09
C LEU A 308 27.38 28.41 -21.06
N ILE A 309 27.26 28.76 -19.78
CA ILE A 309 27.04 27.79 -18.69
C ILE A 309 25.71 27.07 -18.84
N PHE A 310 24.65 27.79 -19.24
CA PHE A 310 23.35 27.16 -19.52
C PHE A 310 23.46 26.12 -20.64
N ARG A 311 24.17 26.43 -21.73
CA ARG A 311 24.33 25.52 -22.87
C ARG A 311 25.18 24.30 -22.55
N GLU A 312 26.23 24.42 -21.72
CA GLU A 312 26.94 23.26 -21.17
C GLU A 312 25.95 22.31 -20.46
N GLY A 313 25.11 22.87 -19.57
CA GLY A 313 24.07 22.09 -18.91
C GLY A 313 23.09 21.43 -19.87
N ILE A 314 22.55 22.17 -20.83
CA ILE A 314 21.58 21.65 -21.80
C ILE A 314 22.15 20.52 -22.65
N PHE A 315 23.41 20.61 -23.10
CA PHE A 315 24.01 19.53 -23.89
C PHE A 315 24.09 18.22 -23.11
N LEU A 316 24.41 18.28 -21.81
CA LEU A 316 24.43 17.10 -20.94
C LEU A 316 23.01 16.57 -20.69
N THR A 317 22.05 17.47 -20.49
CA THR A 317 20.63 17.12 -20.26
C THR A 317 20.00 16.39 -21.45
N ILE A 318 20.30 16.81 -22.68
CA ILE A 318 19.70 16.22 -23.91
C ILE A 318 19.99 14.72 -24.02
N PHE A 319 21.16 14.25 -23.57
CA PHE A 319 21.47 12.81 -23.56
C PHE A 319 21.02 12.12 -22.27
N SER A 320 21.07 12.83 -21.13
CA SER A 320 20.83 12.20 -19.82
C SER A 320 19.35 11.93 -19.54
N ILE A 321 18.46 12.85 -19.93
CA ILE A 321 17.02 12.69 -19.70
C ILE A 321 16.47 11.49 -20.50
N PRO A 322 16.68 11.35 -21.83
CA PRO A 322 16.18 10.19 -22.56
C PRO A 322 16.66 8.85 -22.02
N VAL A 323 17.95 8.76 -21.64
CA VAL A 323 18.50 7.55 -21.03
C VAL A 323 17.87 7.28 -19.67
N GLY A 324 17.71 8.31 -18.82
CA GLY A 324 17.03 8.19 -17.54
C GLY A 324 15.57 7.79 -17.66
N LEU A 325 14.84 8.33 -18.64
CA LEU A 325 13.46 7.96 -18.94
C LEU A 325 13.34 6.49 -19.37
N LEU A 326 14.20 6.07 -20.31
CA LEU A 326 14.20 4.71 -20.83
C LEU A 326 14.48 3.71 -19.71
N LEU A 327 15.58 3.90 -18.97
CA LEU A 327 15.94 3.02 -17.87
C LEU A 327 14.90 3.05 -16.75
N GLY A 328 14.41 4.23 -16.39
CA GLY A 328 13.39 4.39 -15.35
C GLY A 328 12.09 3.68 -15.71
N PHE A 329 11.63 3.82 -16.96
CA PHE A 329 10.43 3.15 -17.43
C PHE A 329 10.61 1.64 -17.54
N LEU A 330 11.77 1.15 -18.01
CA LEU A 330 12.06 -0.28 -18.06
C LEU A 330 12.12 -0.90 -16.66
N ILE A 331 12.79 -0.25 -15.70
CA ILE A 331 12.84 -0.70 -14.31
C ILE A 331 11.44 -0.67 -13.70
N ALA A 332 10.68 0.40 -13.91
CA ALA A 332 9.31 0.51 -13.42
C ALA A 332 8.42 -0.59 -14.01
N LYS A 333 8.51 -0.83 -15.32
CA LYS A 333 7.71 -1.85 -16.01
C LYS A 333 8.08 -3.26 -15.54
N CYS A 334 9.36 -3.61 -15.55
CA CYS A 334 9.80 -4.94 -15.10
C CYS A 334 9.48 -5.15 -13.62
N GLY A 335 9.75 -4.15 -12.77
CA GLY A 335 9.48 -4.22 -11.34
C GLY A 335 7.98 -4.33 -11.04
N PHE A 336 7.15 -3.53 -11.71
CA PHE A 336 5.69 -3.56 -11.52
C PHE A 336 5.06 -4.85 -12.06
N ASN A 337 5.45 -5.29 -13.25
CA ASN A 337 4.92 -6.54 -13.81
C ASN A 337 5.31 -7.75 -12.97
N TRP A 338 6.58 -7.82 -12.55
CA TRP A 338 7.05 -8.86 -11.64
C TRP A 338 6.29 -8.81 -10.31
N LEU A 339 6.01 -7.61 -9.78
CA LEU A 339 5.24 -7.42 -8.56
C LEU A 339 3.79 -7.94 -8.71
N VAL A 340 3.11 -7.59 -9.80
CA VAL A 340 1.76 -8.10 -10.09
C VAL A 340 1.77 -9.61 -10.27
N GLU A 341 2.75 -10.17 -10.98
CA GLU A 341 2.87 -11.61 -11.21
C GLU A 341 3.07 -12.39 -9.90
N GLN A 342 3.93 -11.89 -9.00
CA GLN A 342 4.08 -12.49 -7.67
C GLN A 342 2.80 -12.38 -6.84
N GLY A 343 2.10 -11.25 -6.93
CA GLY A 343 0.79 -11.07 -6.27
C GLY A 343 -0.20 -12.14 -6.71
N ASN A 344 -0.31 -12.33 -8.02
CA ASN A 344 -1.23 -13.31 -8.59
C ASN A 344 -0.93 -14.74 -8.14
N LEU A 345 0.35 -15.12 -8.02
CA LEU A 345 0.77 -16.46 -7.56
C LEU A 345 0.37 -16.73 -6.11
N VAL A 346 0.43 -15.73 -5.23
CA VAL A 346 -0.01 -15.88 -3.84
C VAL A 346 -1.52 -15.87 -3.74
N SER A 347 -2.22 -15.01 -4.49
CA SER A 347 -3.68 -15.04 -4.52
C SER A 347 -4.22 -16.39 -5.02
N THR A 348 -3.54 -17.04 -5.98
CA THR A 348 -3.91 -18.39 -6.42
C THR A 348 -3.61 -19.47 -5.37
N GLN A 349 -2.68 -19.24 -4.44
CA GLN A 349 -2.34 -20.18 -3.36
C GLN A 349 -3.23 -20.01 -2.11
N THR A 350 -3.74 -18.80 -1.84
CA THR A 350 -4.53 -18.49 -0.63
C THR A 350 -6.04 -18.56 -0.83
N GLY A 351 -6.52 -18.98 -2.01
CA GLY A 351 -7.97 -19.07 -2.32
C GLY A 351 -8.72 -17.73 -2.31
N SER A 352 -8.01 -16.61 -2.12
CA SER A 352 -8.54 -15.26 -2.18
C SER A 352 -8.85 -14.92 -3.64
N MET A 353 -9.92 -14.15 -3.92
CA MET A 353 -10.28 -13.72 -5.29
C MET A 353 -9.06 -13.10 -5.99
N GLY A 354 -8.39 -13.93 -6.79
CA GLY A 354 -7.10 -13.62 -7.35
C GLY A 354 -7.22 -12.64 -8.50
N VAL A 355 -6.31 -11.68 -8.52
CA VAL A 355 -6.12 -10.73 -9.61
C VAL A 355 -5.78 -11.52 -10.88
N GLN A 356 -6.77 -11.83 -11.72
CA GLN A 356 -6.47 -12.39 -13.04
C GLN A 356 -5.92 -11.29 -13.94
N ASN A 357 -4.59 -11.24 -14.00
CA ASN A 357 -3.78 -10.83 -15.14
C ASN A 357 -4.28 -9.60 -15.94
N GLN A 358 -4.75 -8.55 -15.26
CA GLN A 358 -4.98 -7.28 -15.92
C GLN A 358 -3.63 -6.63 -16.21
N GLN A 359 -3.23 -6.64 -17.48
CA GLN A 359 -2.10 -5.84 -17.95
C GLN A 359 -2.44 -4.36 -17.80
N VAL A 360 -2.12 -3.78 -16.65
CA VAL A 360 -2.31 -2.34 -16.45
C VAL A 360 -1.34 -1.59 -17.37
N PRO A 361 -1.83 -0.75 -18.31
CA PRO A 361 -0.96 0.03 -19.17
C PRO A 361 -0.24 1.07 -18.31
N LEU A 362 1.02 0.81 -17.99
CA LEU A 362 1.88 1.69 -17.19
C LEU A 362 2.29 2.95 -17.94
N PHE A 363 2.26 2.92 -19.28
CA PHE A 363 2.62 4.08 -20.07
C PHE A 363 1.54 5.16 -19.98
N SER A 364 1.94 6.33 -19.48
CA SER A 364 1.10 7.52 -19.41
C SER A 364 1.87 8.71 -19.98
N LEU A 365 1.43 9.20 -21.14
CA LEU A 365 2.07 10.32 -21.83
C LEU A 365 2.14 11.59 -20.95
N PRO A 366 1.08 11.98 -20.20
CA PRO A 366 1.15 13.12 -19.29
C PRO A 366 2.24 12.98 -18.22
N VAL A 367 2.38 11.78 -17.64
CA VAL A 367 3.38 11.50 -16.60
C VAL A 367 4.80 11.63 -17.17
N ILE A 368 5.08 11.06 -18.33
CA ILE A 368 6.40 11.15 -18.96
C ILE A 368 6.76 12.61 -19.31
N LEU A 369 5.80 13.37 -19.84
CA LEU A 369 6.00 14.80 -20.13
C LEU A 369 6.25 15.61 -18.85
N LEU A 370 5.55 15.30 -17.76
CA LEU A 370 5.79 15.90 -16.45
C LEU A 370 7.20 15.57 -15.93
N CYS A 371 7.65 14.31 -16.03
CA CYS A 371 9.01 13.91 -15.62
C CYS A 371 10.09 14.62 -16.44
N ILE A 372 9.90 14.80 -17.76
CA ILE A 372 10.79 15.58 -18.62
C ILE A 372 10.86 17.03 -18.13
N PHE A 373 9.71 17.65 -17.91
CA PHE A 373 9.61 19.03 -17.45
C PHE A 373 10.29 19.23 -16.09
N VAL A 374 9.98 18.37 -15.11
CA VAL A 374 10.55 18.43 -13.75
C VAL A 374 12.06 18.16 -13.76
N SER A 375 12.53 17.18 -14.55
CA SER A 375 13.96 16.92 -14.71
C SER A 375 14.71 18.11 -15.31
N PHE A 376 14.14 18.71 -16.36
CA PHE A 376 14.70 19.91 -16.97
C PHE A 376 14.70 21.10 -16.00
N LEU A 377 13.60 21.31 -15.26
CA LEU A 377 13.47 22.35 -14.25
C LEU A 377 14.52 22.19 -13.15
N THR A 378 14.74 20.96 -12.68
CA THR A 378 15.76 20.60 -11.68
C THR A 378 17.15 21.07 -12.14
N VAL A 379 17.54 20.75 -13.38
CA VAL A 379 18.82 21.20 -13.95
C VAL A 379 18.86 22.73 -14.09
N ALA A 380 17.80 23.35 -14.58
CA ALA A 380 17.73 24.80 -14.73
C ALA A 380 17.88 25.53 -13.38
N LEU A 381 17.26 25.03 -12.33
CA LEU A 381 17.39 25.53 -10.95
C LEU A 381 18.81 25.36 -10.43
N ALA A 382 19.42 24.19 -10.62
CA ALA A 382 20.79 23.91 -10.20
C ALA A 382 21.81 24.86 -10.88
N LEU A 383 21.58 25.24 -12.14
CA LEU A 383 22.44 26.15 -12.90
C LEU A 383 22.28 27.63 -12.52
N ARG A 384 21.20 28.04 -11.83
CA ARG A 384 20.92 29.46 -11.52
C ARG A 384 22.07 30.13 -10.76
N LYS A 385 22.58 29.50 -9.70
CA LYS A 385 23.71 30.02 -8.91
C LYS A 385 25.04 30.01 -9.72
N PRO A 386 25.46 28.88 -10.34
CA PRO A 386 26.59 28.80 -11.26
C PRO A 386 26.64 29.92 -12.31
N MET A 387 25.53 30.13 -13.03
CA MET A 387 25.40 31.19 -14.03
C MET A 387 25.60 32.59 -13.41
N LYS A 388 25.05 32.83 -12.22
CA LYS A 388 25.19 34.12 -11.52
C LYS A 388 26.65 34.38 -11.13
N ILE A 389 27.35 33.37 -10.63
CA ILE A 389 28.78 33.44 -10.25
C ILE A 389 29.63 33.87 -11.46
N VAL A 390 29.58 33.11 -12.56
CA VAL A 390 30.37 33.40 -13.78
C VAL A 390 30.05 34.77 -14.37
N SER A 391 28.78 35.16 -14.37
CA SER A 391 28.38 36.46 -14.91
C SER A 391 28.91 37.66 -14.11
N ARG A 392 29.23 37.47 -12.83
CA ARG A 392 29.66 38.54 -11.92
C ARG A 392 31.18 38.69 -11.82
N ILE A 393 31.92 37.60 -11.96
CA ILE A 393 33.40 37.60 -11.87
C ILE A 393 34.00 38.60 -12.86
N SER A 394 34.81 39.55 -12.39
CA SER A 394 35.49 40.50 -13.30
C SER A 394 36.73 39.86 -13.95
N PRO A 395 37.16 40.31 -15.14
CA PRO A 395 38.37 39.78 -15.78
C PRO A 395 39.61 39.86 -14.89
N ILE A 396 39.74 40.94 -14.10
CA ILE A 396 40.89 41.17 -13.21
C ILE A 396 40.82 40.35 -11.91
N GLU A 397 39.62 40.09 -11.41
CA GLU A 397 39.38 39.20 -10.28
C GLU A 397 39.65 37.74 -10.68
N ALA A 398 39.26 37.34 -11.89
CA ALA A 398 39.54 36.01 -12.42
C ALA A 398 41.04 35.73 -12.55
N THR A 399 41.85 36.70 -13.01
CA THR A 399 43.30 36.54 -13.11
C THR A 399 44.00 36.55 -11.75
N ARG A 400 43.40 37.21 -10.75
CA ARG A 400 43.84 37.17 -9.34
C ARG A 400 43.27 36.01 -8.54
N TYR A 401 42.38 35.20 -9.13
CA TYR A 401 41.67 34.15 -8.41
C TYR A 401 42.63 33.01 -8.03
N LEU A 402 43.18 33.12 -6.83
CA LEU A 402 43.69 32.02 -6.02
C LEU A 402 42.58 31.72 -5.01
N GLU A 403 42.15 30.46 -4.89
CA GLU A 403 40.99 29.99 -4.08
C GLU A 403 41.00 30.51 -2.61
N ASN A 404 42.14 31.04 -2.14
CA ASN A 404 42.38 31.54 -0.78
C ASN A 404 42.64 33.06 -0.63
N ALA A 405 42.45 33.89 -1.67
CA ALA A 405 42.83 35.31 -1.59
C ALA A 405 41.80 36.23 -0.89
N GLU A 406 40.51 35.89 -0.85
CA GLU A 406 39.47 36.88 -0.48
C GLU A 406 38.92 36.83 0.95
N THR A 407 39.35 35.93 1.84
CA THR A 407 38.88 35.97 3.24
C THR A 407 39.95 35.61 4.26
N HIS A 408 40.96 36.46 4.40
CA HIS A 408 41.63 36.61 5.69
C HIS A 408 41.36 38.01 6.25
N LYS A 409 40.24 38.16 6.98
CA LYS A 409 40.31 39.02 8.18
C LYS A 409 41.49 38.50 8.99
N LYS A 410 42.43 39.37 9.37
CA LYS A 410 43.62 39.06 10.20
C LYS A 410 43.25 38.21 11.42
N GLY A 411 43.23 36.90 11.27
CA GLY A 411 43.08 35.93 12.35
C GLY A 411 44.47 35.44 12.76
N LYS A 412 44.76 35.43 14.06
CA LYS A 412 45.99 34.86 14.61
C LYS A 412 46.21 33.45 14.03
N ARG A 413 47.28 33.30 13.24
CA ARG A 413 47.73 32.00 12.75
C ARG A 413 48.35 31.27 13.93
N ASN A 414 47.57 30.44 14.64
CA ASN A 414 48.11 29.60 15.70
C ASN A 414 48.94 28.48 15.06
N GLY A 415 50.25 28.70 14.93
CA GLY A 415 51.17 27.67 14.46
C GLY A 415 51.12 26.45 15.37
N ARG A 416 51.01 25.25 14.79
CA ARG A 416 51.18 23.99 15.52
C ARG A 416 52.65 23.58 15.45
N LYS A 417 53.22 23.16 16.59
CA LYS A 417 54.62 22.70 16.68
C LYS A 417 54.93 21.51 15.76
N ASN A 418 53.97 20.60 15.56
CA ASN A 418 54.12 19.43 14.68
C ASN A 418 52.99 19.39 13.63
N VAL A 419 53.37 19.18 12.36
CA VAL A 419 52.44 18.93 11.25
C VAL A 419 52.19 17.43 11.15
N THR A 420 51.15 16.94 11.82
CA THR A 420 50.70 15.54 11.72
C THR A 420 49.76 15.34 10.53
N VAL A 421 49.64 14.10 10.04
CA VAL A 421 48.73 13.74 8.95
C VAL A 421 47.27 14.13 9.25
N PHE A 422 46.84 13.93 10.50
CA PHE A 422 45.51 14.35 10.97
C PHE A 422 45.38 15.88 10.97
N SER A 423 46.40 16.62 11.41
CA SER A 423 46.36 18.09 11.42
C SER A 423 46.24 18.67 10.01
N MET A 424 46.85 18.02 9.01
CA MET A 424 46.72 18.37 7.59
C MET A 424 45.33 18.05 7.05
N ALA A 425 44.79 16.86 7.35
CA ALA A 425 43.44 16.48 6.95
C ALA A 425 42.38 17.44 7.52
N MET A 426 42.51 17.79 8.80
CA MET A 426 41.62 18.74 9.47
C MET A 426 41.74 20.15 8.89
N ALA A 427 42.96 20.65 8.66
CA ALA A 427 43.19 21.95 8.03
C ALA A 427 42.56 22.02 6.63
N ASN A 428 42.58 20.91 5.89
CA ASN A 428 41.95 20.82 4.59
C ASN A 428 40.43 20.94 4.65
N ILE A 429 39.79 20.36 5.66
CA ILE A 429 38.34 20.41 5.89
C ILE A 429 37.89 21.78 6.40
N THR A 430 38.61 22.34 7.38
CA THR A 430 38.25 23.63 8.00
C THR A 430 38.66 24.82 7.14
N GLY A 431 39.52 24.63 6.14
CA GLY A 431 39.91 25.68 5.21
C GLY A 431 38.76 26.22 4.36
N ASN A 432 37.73 25.41 4.10
CA ASN A 432 36.54 25.79 3.33
C ASN A 432 35.25 25.29 3.99
N PRO A 433 34.84 25.86 5.14
CA PRO A 433 33.76 25.30 5.96
C PRO A 433 32.42 25.30 5.23
N LYS A 434 32.12 26.32 4.41
CA LYS A 434 30.89 26.39 3.62
C LYS A 434 30.73 25.20 2.67
N ARG A 435 31.83 24.81 2.01
CA ARG A 435 31.86 23.68 1.06
C ARG A 435 31.78 22.35 1.80
N THR A 436 32.53 22.22 2.89
CA THR A 436 32.51 21.01 3.71
C THR A 436 31.11 20.74 4.28
N ILE A 437 30.49 21.73 4.93
CA ILE A 437 29.13 21.61 5.48
C ILE A 437 28.13 21.29 4.37
N GLY A 438 28.20 21.98 3.23
CA GLY A 438 27.33 21.71 2.09
C GLY A 438 27.42 20.26 1.61
N THR A 439 28.64 19.70 1.58
CA THR A 439 28.86 18.29 1.20
C THR A 439 28.26 17.34 2.24
N ILE A 440 28.59 17.55 3.52
CA ILE A 440 28.11 16.71 4.62
C ILE A 440 26.58 16.67 4.66
N LEU A 441 25.92 17.83 4.51
CA LEU A 441 24.46 17.90 4.47
C LEU A 441 23.90 17.15 3.27
N THR A 442 24.44 17.33 2.06
CA THR A 442 23.92 16.62 0.88
C THR A 442 24.04 15.11 0.96
N LEU A 443 25.18 14.60 1.45
CA LEU A 443 25.39 13.17 1.65
C LEU A 443 24.55 12.64 2.82
N GLY A 444 24.48 13.42 3.90
CA GLY A 444 23.74 13.10 5.10
C GLY A 444 22.25 12.95 4.84
N LEU A 445 21.68 13.78 3.96
CA LEU A 445 20.27 13.71 3.63
C LEU A 445 19.90 12.48 2.79
N SER A 446 20.78 12.03 1.87
CA SER A 446 20.56 10.75 1.16
C SER A 446 20.56 9.56 2.14
N CYS A 447 21.46 9.58 3.12
CA CYS A 447 21.48 8.59 4.19
C CYS A 447 20.29 8.75 5.16
N ALA A 448 19.81 9.97 5.39
CA ALA A 448 18.61 10.20 6.21
C ALA A 448 17.38 9.55 5.58
N LEU A 449 17.19 9.67 4.27
CA LEU A 449 16.12 8.96 3.54
C LEU A 449 16.22 7.43 3.72
N PHE A 450 17.43 6.88 3.65
CA PHE A 450 17.66 5.45 3.92
C PHE A 450 17.20 5.07 5.34
N VAL A 451 17.55 5.89 6.35
CA VAL A 451 17.15 5.65 7.74
C VAL A 451 15.64 5.72 7.91
N ILE A 452 14.96 6.70 7.31
CA ILE A 452 13.50 6.86 7.37
C ILE A 452 12.80 5.62 6.79
N ILE A 453 13.20 5.20 5.60
CA ILE A 453 12.59 4.05 4.91
C ILE A 453 12.90 2.75 5.65
N SER A 454 14.12 2.57 6.15
CA SER A 454 14.49 1.42 6.96
C SER A 454 13.70 1.36 8.27
N ASN A 455 13.35 2.51 8.83
CA ASN A 455 12.53 2.60 10.03
C ASN A 455 11.09 2.16 9.75
N TYR A 456 10.49 2.63 8.65
CA TYR A 456 9.17 2.19 8.22
C TYR A 456 9.14 0.68 7.94
N VAL A 457 10.02 0.19 7.06
CA VAL A 457 10.05 -1.22 6.63
C VAL A 457 10.45 -2.17 7.77
N GLY A 458 11.36 -1.74 8.64
CA GLY A 458 11.86 -2.55 9.74
C GLY A 458 10.86 -2.74 10.89
N ASN A 459 9.76 -1.99 10.90
CA ASN A 459 8.72 -2.04 11.92
C ASN A 459 7.42 -2.73 11.48
N ILE A 460 7.37 -3.25 10.24
CA ILE A 460 6.23 -4.05 9.78
C ILE A 460 6.29 -5.41 10.45
N ASP A 461 5.32 -5.67 11.32
CA ASP A 461 5.10 -6.93 12.03
C ASP A 461 4.00 -7.74 11.32
N THR A 462 4.43 -8.78 10.61
CA THR A 462 3.53 -9.67 9.86
C THR A 462 2.81 -10.66 10.76
N GLU A 463 3.39 -11.01 11.91
CA GLU A 463 2.75 -11.89 12.87
C GLU A 463 1.58 -11.18 13.53
N HIS A 464 1.76 -9.90 13.90
CA HIS A 464 0.69 -9.08 14.43
C HIS A 464 -0.47 -8.91 13.44
N GLU A 465 -0.16 -8.69 12.16
CA GLU A 465 -1.21 -8.58 11.13
C GLU A 465 -2.03 -9.86 11.00
N ALA A 466 -1.37 -11.02 10.93
CA ALA A 466 -2.06 -12.30 10.82
C ALA A 466 -2.92 -12.64 12.05
N ARG A 467 -2.60 -12.07 13.22
CA ARG A 467 -3.36 -12.25 14.46
C ARG A 467 -4.67 -11.48 14.48
N PHE A 468 -4.89 -10.51 13.60
CA PHE A 468 -6.22 -9.89 13.44
C PHE A 468 -7.25 -10.82 12.83
N SER A 469 -6.81 -11.80 12.02
CA SER A 469 -7.70 -12.78 11.38
C SER A 469 -7.87 -14.05 12.20
N VAL A 470 -6.81 -14.50 12.89
CA VAL A 470 -6.85 -15.66 13.79
C VAL A 470 -6.30 -15.24 15.15
N ASN A 471 -7.20 -14.90 16.07
CA ASN A 471 -6.88 -14.22 17.33
C ASN A 471 -5.93 -15.02 18.22
N HIS A 472 -6.13 -16.34 18.31
CA HIS A 472 -5.36 -17.24 19.18
C HIS A 472 -5.01 -18.54 18.45
N GLY A 473 -3.97 -19.24 18.93
CA GLY A 473 -3.60 -20.56 18.45
C GLY A 473 -3.10 -20.64 17.01
N GLN A 474 -3.19 -21.83 16.42
CA GLN A 474 -2.86 -22.10 15.02
C GLN A 474 -4.11 -22.29 14.15
N PHE A 475 -5.24 -22.66 14.76
CA PHE A 475 -6.51 -22.93 14.09
C PHE A 475 -7.65 -22.23 14.82
N GLU A 476 -8.64 -21.76 14.05
CA GLU A 476 -9.90 -21.21 14.55
C GLU A 476 -11.04 -22.01 13.95
N LEU A 477 -11.84 -22.66 14.81
CA LEU A 477 -13.09 -23.28 14.44
C LEU A 477 -14.21 -22.34 14.87
N GLN A 478 -15.17 -22.07 13.98
CA GLN A 478 -16.28 -21.17 14.27
C GLN A 478 -17.58 -21.73 13.71
N LEU A 479 -18.70 -21.37 14.34
CA LEU A 479 -20.02 -21.76 13.88
C LEU A 479 -20.33 -21.15 12.51
N ASP A 480 -20.99 -21.95 11.70
CA ASP A 480 -21.43 -21.59 10.37
C ASP A 480 -22.96 -21.59 10.29
N TYR A 481 -23.54 -20.40 10.27
CA TYR A 481 -24.96 -20.13 10.37
C TYR A 481 -25.45 -19.21 9.26
N SER A 482 -26.75 -19.26 8.96
CA SER A 482 -27.38 -18.39 7.96
C SER A 482 -27.28 -16.91 8.35
N ALA A 483 -26.96 -16.06 7.38
CA ALA A 483 -26.92 -14.61 7.57
C ALA A 483 -28.32 -14.00 7.77
N GLU A 484 -29.36 -14.60 7.18
CA GLU A 484 -30.76 -14.23 7.34
C GLU A 484 -31.53 -15.29 8.13
N TYR A 485 -32.58 -14.88 8.83
CA TYR A 485 -33.40 -15.79 9.62
C TYR A 485 -34.35 -16.61 8.74
N ASP A 486 -34.15 -17.93 8.71
CA ASP A 486 -34.95 -18.88 7.95
C ASP A 486 -36.18 -19.32 8.77
N GLU A 487 -37.37 -18.82 8.43
CA GLU A 487 -38.62 -19.18 9.12
C GLU A 487 -39.08 -20.62 8.81
N ARG A 488 -38.70 -21.19 7.66
CA ARG A 488 -39.16 -22.52 7.21
C ARG A 488 -38.23 -23.65 7.62
N TYR A 489 -36.92 -23.39 7.66
CA TYR A 489 -35.87 -24.33 8.07
C TYR A 489 -35.04 -23.73 9.21
N PRO A 490 -35.59 -23.64 10.43
CA PRO A 490 -34.93 -23.00 11.57
C PRO A 490 -33.58 -23.60 11.94
N GLU A 491 -33.30 -24.86 11.56
CA GLU A 491 -32.04 -25.58 11.82
C GLU A 491 -30.78 -24.87 11.33
N ASN A 492 -30.89 -23.97 10.35
CA ASN A 492 -29.76 -23.19 9.83
C ASN A 492 -29.52 -21.87 10.59
N ASN A 493 -30.43 -21.49 11.47
CA ASN A 493 -30.34 -20.25 12.24
C ASN A 493 -29.49 -20.45 13.48
N LEU A 494 -28.74 -19.40 13.86
CA LEU A 494 -27.82 -19.45 15.00
C LEU A 494 -28.48 -19.94 16.29
N ASP A 495 -29.69 -19.49 16.61
CA ASP A 495 -30.43 -19.90 17.81
C ASP A 495 -30.77 -21.39 17.85
N THR A 496 -31.10 -21.99 16.71
CA THR A 496 -31.35 -23.43 16.63
C THR A 496 -30.04 -24.22 16.66
N ILE A 497 -29.01 -23.77 15.94
CA ILE A 497 -27.67 -24.37 15.98
C ILE A 497 -27.12 -24.38 17.42
N LEU A 498 -27.33 -23.30 18.17
CA LEU A 498 -26.95 -23.22 19.58
C LEU A 498 -27.72 -24.20 20.48
N THR A 499 -28.91 -24.64 20.07
CA THR A 499 -29.68 -25.66 20.81
C THR A 499 -29.06 -27.05 20.63
N ASP A 500 -28.48 -27.34 19.46
CA ASP A 500 -27.78 -28.60 19.18
C ASP A 500 -26.35 -28.65 19.77
N ASP A 501 -25.82 -27.50 20.19
CA ASP A 501 -24.50 -27.32 20.82
C ASP A 501 -23.37 -28.08 20.10
N PRO A 502 -23.08 -27.76 18.82
CA PRO A 502 -22.11 -28.52 18.02
C PRO A 502 -20.66 -28.32 18.50
N LEU A 503 -20.34 -27.17 19.11
CA LEU A 503 -19.02 -26.89 19.70
C LEU A 503 -18.97 -27.21 21.20
N ASN A 504 -19.61 -28.31 21.61
CA ASN A 504 -19.73 -28.71 23.02
C ASN A 504 -18.42 -29.15 23.70
N ASP A 505 -18.51 -29.33 25.02
CA ASP A 505 -17.42 -29.83 25.86
C ASP A 505 -16.84 -31.18 25.41
N SER A 506 -17.65 -32.08 24.82
CA SER A 506 -17.15 -33.37 24.32
C SER A 506 -16.21 -33.18 23.14
N LEU A 507 -16.58 -32.33 22.18
CA LEU A 507 -15.72 -32.00 21.04
C LEU A 507 -14.43 -31.32 21.52
N ILE A 508 -14.52 -30.43 22.50
CA ILE A 508 -13.35 -29.77 23.11
C ILE A 508 -12.40 -30.80 23.72
N GLU A 509 -12.91 -31.79 24.46
CA GLU A 509 -12.08 -32.87 25.03
C GLU A 509 -11.49 -33.80 23.95
N GLU A 510 -12.25 -34.08 22.88
CA GLU A 510 -11.73 -34.81 21.72
C GLU A 510 -10.58 -34.05 21.04
N ILE A 511 -10.72 -32.74 20.83
CA ILE A 511 -9.66 -31.88 20.29
C ILE A 511 -8.45 -31.87 21.21
N LYS A 512 -8.63 -31.73 22.53
CA LYS A 512 -7.53 -31.79 23.51
C LYS A 512 -6.82 -33.16 23.51
N SER A 513 -7.51 -34.23 23.12
CA SER A 513 -6.93 -35.58 23.04
C SER A 513 -6.07 -35.79 21.79
N ILE A 514 -6.15 -34.91 20.78
CA ILE A 514 -5.35 -34.98 19.56
C ILE A 514 -3.86 -34.80 19.92
N PRO A 515 -2.99 -35.76 19.56
CA PRO A 515 -1.55 -35.61 19.79
C PRO A 515 -0.99 -34.35 19.14
N GLY A 516 -0.36 -33.48 19.93
CA GLY A 516 0.24 -32.22 19.47
C GLY A 516 -0.56 -30.97 19.84
N VAL A 517 -1.84 -31.11 20.23
CA VAL A 517 -2.64 -30.00 20.76
C VAL A 517 -2.13 -29.61 22.15
N THR A 518 -1.88 -28.32 22.35
CA THR A 518 -1.32 -27.79 23.61
C THR A 518 -2.34 -27.02 24.43
N ASP A 519 -3.25 -26.29 23.76
CA ASP A 519 -4.27 -25.48 24.40
C ASP A 519 -5.50 -25.35 23.49
N VAL A 520 -6.67 -25.17 24.12
CA VAL A 520 -7.93 -24.89 23.42
C VAL A 520 -8.63 -23.75 24.15
N MET A 521 -8.76 -22.61 23.48
CA MET A 521 -9.50 -21.46 23.98
C MET A 521 -10.89 -21.41 23.36
N THR A 522 -11.84 -20.86 24.10
CA THR A 522 -13.25 -20.85 23.69
C THR A 522 -13.83 -19.45 23.82
N ARG A 523 -14.77 -19.10 22.96
CA ARG A 523 -15.60 -17.90 23.12
C ARG A 523 -17.06 -18.22 22.85
N GLU A 524 -17.92 -17.64 23.67
CA GLU A 524 -19.36 -17.81 23.54
C GLU A 524 -19.98 -16.82 22.56
N ILE A 525 -21.06 -17.25 21.92
CA ILE A 525 -21.88 -16.44 21.04
C ILE A 525 -23.35 -16.63 21.42
N VAL A 526 -24.15 -15.59 21.24
CA VAL A 526 -25.60 -15.63 21.46
C VAL A 526 -26.34 -15.04 20.26
N SER A 527 -27.58 -15.47 20.06
CA SER A 527 -28.51 -14.89 19.09
C SER A 527 -29.34 -13.81 19.78
N VAL A 528 -29.22 -12.56 19.33
CA VAL A 528 -29.91 -11.38 19.87
C VAL A 528 -31.07 -11.02 18.98
N ASN A 529 -32.29 -10.96 19.53
CA ASN A 529 -33.48 -10.46 18.86
C ASN A 529 -33.70 -8.97 19.18
N LEU A 530 -33.36 -8.11 18.23
CA LEU A 530 -33.57 -6.67 18.28
C LEU A 530 -34.73 -6.29 17.34
N ASN A 531 -35.85 -5.85 17.90
CA ASN A 531 -37.05 -5.40 17.17
C ASN A 531 -37.61 -6.43 16.16
N GLY A 532 -37.46 -7.74 16.43
CA GLY A 532 -37.93 -8.82 15.55
C GLY A 532 -36.86 -9.34 14.59
N THR A 533 -35.70 -8.70 14.52
CA THR A 533 -34.55 -9.13 13.71
C THR A 533 -33.51 -9.79 14.61
N ARG A 534 -32.95 -10.93 14.18
CA ARG A 534 -31.95 -11.68 14.96
C ARG A 534 -30.53 -11.41 14.47
N PHE A 535 -29.61 -11.18 15.40
CA PHE A 535 -28.21 -10.85 15.15
C PHE A 535 -27.27 -11.65 16.07
N PRO A 536 -26.06 -12.01 15.61
CA PRO A 536 -25.06 -12.62 16.46
C PRO A 536 -24.42 -11.60 17.42
N ALA A 537 -24.19 -11.99 18.67
CA ALA A 537 -23.41 -11.23 19.63
C ALA A 537 -22.33 -12.10 20.29
N ALA A 538 -21.08 -11.63 20.27
CA ALA A 538 -19.96 -12.32 20.91
C ALA A 538 -19.85 -11.93 22.40
N ILE A 539 -19.55 -12.91 23.24
CA ILE A 539 -19.24 -12.70 24.65
C ILE A 539 -17.72 -12.57 24.80
N VAL A 540 -17.25 -11.39 25.19
CA VAL A 540 -15.83 -11.04 25.09
C VAL A 540 -15.22 -10.87 26.49
N SER A 541 -14.11 -11.56 26.72
CA SER A 541 -13.31 -11.41 27.94
C SER A 541 -12.52 -10.10 27.93
N LYS A 542 -12.05 -9.62 29.09
CA LYS A 542 -11.23 -8.39 29.14
C LYS A 542 -10.00 -8.46 28.24
N LYS A 543 -9.32 -9.60 28.22
CA LYS A 543 -8.11 -9.81 27.42
C LYS A 543 -8.41 -9.69 25.93
N ASP A 544 -9.51 -10.28 25.48
CA ASP A 544 -9.94 -10.22 24.08
C ASP A 544 -10.45 -8.82 23.72
N PHE A 545 -11.17 -8.15 24.62
CA PHE A 545 -11.60 -6.77 24.45
C PHE A 545 -10.41 -5.84 24.23
N ASP A 546 -9.38 -5.95 25.07
CA ASP A 546 -8.15 -5.16 24.96
C ASP A 546 -7.37 -5.46 23.67
N PHE A 547 -7.45 -6.70 23.18
CA PHE A 547 -6.83 -7.12 21.92
C PHE A 547 -7.58 -6.58 20.69
N MET A 548 -8.91 -6.59 20.74
CA MET A 548 -9.79 -6.13 19.65
C MET A 548 -9.81 -4.61 19.50
N ARG A 549 -9.36 -3.88 20.52
CA ARG A 549 -9.28 -2.41 20.50
C ARG A 549 -8.42 -1.89 19.36
N GLN A 550 -8.95 -0.91 18.64
CA GLN A 550 -8.25 -0.24 17.54
C GLN A 550 -8.28 1.29 17.72
N ASP A 551 -7.30 1.96 17.11
CA ASP A 551 -7.37 3.40 16.95
C ASP A 551 -8.53 3.71 16.00
N GLY A 552 -9.54 4.44 16.48
CA GLY A 552 -10.77 4.74 15.73
C GLY A 552 -12.05 4.26 16.41
N ASP A 553 -11.96 3.38 17.41
CA ASP A 553 -13.10 3.01 18.24
C ASP A 553 -13.69 4.25 18.93
N ILE A 554 -15.02 4.30 19.06
CA ILE A 554 -15.73 5.45 19.64
C ILE A 554 -16.47 5.09 20.92
N GLY A 555 -16.71 6.09 21.76
CA GLY A 555 -17.33 5.91 23.09
C GLY A 555 -16.30 5.70 24.19
N ALA A 556 -16.74 5.26 25.36
CA ALA A 556 -15.89 5.15 26.54
C ALA A 556 -14.83 4.04 26.42
N MET A 557 -15.15 2.95 25.72
CA MET A 557 -14.27 1.79 25.47
C MET A 557 -13.53 1.29 26.72
N ASP A 558 -14.16 1.37 27.90
CA ASP A 558 -13.64 0.90 29.18
C ASP A 558 -14.41 -0.36 29.60
N TYR A 559 -13.73 -1.50 29.54
CA TYR A 559 -14.30 -2.80 29.86
C TYR A 559 -14.80 -2.89 31.31
N ASP A 560 -14.00 -2.42 32.28
CA ASP A 560 -14.34 -2.56 33.70
C ASP A 560 -15.53 -1.68 34.07
N GLN A 561 -15.58 -0.47 33.50
CA GLN A 561 -16.71 0.44 33.66
C GLN A 561 -17.97 -0.13 33.01
N ALA A 562 -17.86 -0.68 31.80
CA ALA A 562 -18.99 -1.29 31.11
C ALA A 562 -19.56 -2.48 31.90
N VAL A 563 -18.70 -3.36 32.45
CA VAL A 563 -19.13 -4.45 33.34
C VAL A 563 -19.85 -3.94 34.58
N LYS A 564 -19.33 -2.87 35.21
CA LYS A 564 -19.95 -2.29 36.41
C LYS A 564 -21.32 -1.66 36.13
N ASN A 565 -21.47 -1.03 34.96
CA ASN A 565 -22.68 -0.33 34.57
C ASN A 565 -23.69 -1.23 33.82
N GLY A 566 -23.29 -2.45 33.46
CA GLY A 566 -24.10 -3.34 32.63
C GLY A 566 -24.20 -2.88 31.17
N GLU A 567 -23.17 -2.21 30.66
CA GLU A 567 -23.14 -1.64 29.31
C GLU A 567 -22.53 -2.62 28.30
N ILE A 568 -22.93 -2.49 27.03
CA ILE A 568 -22.45 -3.31 25.91
C ILE A 568 -21.86 -2.44 24.80
N PHE A 569 -21.30 -3.06 23.78
CA PHE A 569 -20.68 -2.39 22.65
C PHE A 569 -21.29 -2.85 21.34
N PHE A 570 -21.35 -1.95 20.36
CA PHE A 570 -21.56 -2.36 18.97
C PHE A 570 -20.26 -2.92 18.40
N GLY A 571 -20.38 -3.97 17.59
CA GLY A 571 -19.21 -4.58 16.98
C GLY A 571 -18.75 -3.89 15.69
N TRP A 572 -19.61 -3.09 15.08
CA TRP A 572 -19.30 -2.33 13.87
C TRP A 572 -19.87 -0.93 13.98
N LEU A 573 -19.01 0.08 13.81
CA LEU A 573 -19.40 1.48 13.83
C LEU A 573 -20.45 1.81 12.77
N MET A 574 -20.28 1.26 11.55
CA MET A 574 -21.18 1.50 10.42
C MET A 574 -22.63 1.10 10.74
N TRP A 575 -22.85 -0.09 11.29
CA TRP A 575 -24.19 -0.57 11.64
C TRP A 575 -24.82 0.21 12.79
N MET A 576 -24.00 0.63 13.77
CA MET A 576 -24.52 1.47 14.86
C MET A 576 -25.11 2.78 14.32
N GLU A 577 -24.43 3.43 13.38
CA GLU A 577 -24.92 4.66 12.75
C GLU A 577 -26.14 4.41 11.84
N GLU A 578 -26.11 3.32 11.06
CA GLU A 578 -27.20 2.92 10.15
C GLU A 578 -28.51 2.65 10.91
N ASP A 579 -28.42 1.95 12.04
CA ASP A 579 -29.57 1.65 12.90
C ASP A 579 -29.95 2.82 13.83
N GLY A 580 -29.27 3.96 13.69
CA GLY A 580 -29.60 5.21 14.39
C GLY A 580 -29.21 5.24 15.87
N TYR A 581 -28.27 4.40 16.28
CA TYR A 581 -27.76 4.36 17.65
C TYR A 581 -26.54 5.25 17.86
N ALA A 582 -26.36 5.74 19.09
CA ALA A 582 -25.16 6.47 19.50
C ALA A 582 -24.62 6.01 20.88
N PRO A 583 -23.32 6.25 21.18
CA PRO A 583 -22.78 5.94 22.50
C PRO A 583 -23.55 6.66 23.62
N GLY A 584 -23.96 5.92 24.62
CA GLY A 584 -24.75 6.36 25.78
C GLY A 584 -26.25 6.16 25.64
N GLU A 585 -26.75 5.78 24.46
CA GLU A 585 -28.15 5.46 24.25
C GLU A 585 -28.57 4.14 24.88
N SER A 586 -29.88 4.02 25.14
CA SER A 586 -30.46 2.84 25.77
C SER A 586 -30.85 1.81 24.72
N ILE A 587 -30.57 0.55 24.99
CA ILE A 587 -30.89 -0.56 24.11
C ILE A 587 -31.51 -1.70 24.94
N ALA A 588 -32.51 -2.36 24.36
CA ALA A 588 -33.21 -3.48 24.95
C ALA A 588 -33.44 -4.55 23.90
N PHE A 589 -33.17 -5.80 24.24
CA PHE A 589 -33.35 -6.95 23.37
C PHE A 589 -33.49 -8.22 24.19
N ASP A 590 -34.03 -9.26 23.56
CA ASP A 590 -33.96 -10.62 24.08
C ASP A 590 -32.77 -11.33 23.42
N PHE A 591 -32.10 -12.22 24.14
CA PHE A 591 -31.06 -13.07 23.58
C PHE A 591 -31.23 -14.53 23.98
N GLU A 592 -30.74 -15.41 23.11
CA GLU A 592 -30.84 -16.86 23.22
C GLU A 592 -29.46 -17.49 23.12
N ASN A 593 -29.20 -18.46 23.99
CA ASN A 593 -27.94 -19.20 24.05
C ASN A 593 -28.15 -20.73 23.89
N GLY A 594 -29.26 -21.14 23.26
CA GLY A 594 -29.67 -22.54 23.14
C GLY A 594 -30.27 -23.18 24.41
N SER A 595 -29.91 -22.68 25.59
CA SER A 595 -30.41 -23.19 26.88
C SER A 595 -31.57 -22.39 27.49
N GLY A 596 -31.81 -21.18 26.99
CA GLY A 596 -32.92 -20.33 27.41
C GLY A 596 -32.91 -18.96 26.74
N THR A 597 -33.99 -18.21 26.97
CA THR A 597 -34.17 -16.82 26.51
C THR A 597 -34.03 -15.86 27.69
N TYR A 598 -33.34 -14.75 27.47
CA TYR A 598 -33.01 -13.76 28.50
C TYR A 598 -33.23 -12.35 27.95
N THR A 599 -33.76 -11.45 28.77
CA THR A 599 -33.96 -10.05 28.38
C THR A 599 -32.83 -9.19 28.93
N TYR A 600 -32.19 -8.43 28.04
CA TYR A 600 -31.21 -7.41 28.38
C TYR A 600 -31.83 -6.01 28.24
N GLN A 601 -31.54 -5.14 29.22
CA GLN A 601 -31.84 -3.71 29.15
C GLN A 601 -30.65 -2.94 29.71
N GLY A 602 -30.05 -2.07 28.90
CA GLY A 602 -28.90 -1.29 29.33
C GLY A 602 -28.55 -0.21 28.32
N LYS A 603 -27.26 0.14 28.26
CA LYS A 603 -26.75 1.20 27.41
C LYS A 603 -25.58 0.76 26.56
N ILE A 604 -25.38 1.46 25.46
CA ILE A 604 -24.25 1.28 24.57
C ILE A 604 -23.08 2.13 25.09
N ALA A 605 -21.98 1.51 25.51
CA ALA A 605 -20.79 2.22 25.98
C ALA A 605 -19.95 2.80 24.84
N GLY A 606 -20.02 2.18 23.66
CA GLY A 606 -19.24 2.55 22.47
C GLY A 606 -19.41 1.57 21.32
N SER A 607 -18.60 1.75 20.30
CA SER A 607 -18.55 0.87 19.13
C SER A 607 -17.12 0.61 18.69
N PHE A 608 -16.85 -0.64 18.33
CA PHE A 608 -15.63 -1.03 17.65
C PHE A 608 -15.66 -0.60 16.18
N VAL A 609 -14.49 -0.32 15.61
CA VAL A 609 -14.36 -0.18 14.15
C VAL A 609 -14.78 -1.48 13.47
N SER A 610 -14.35 -2.63 13.99
CA SER A 610 -14.74 -3.97 13.53
C SER A 610 -14.44 -5.04 14.60
N ALA A 611 -15.45 -5.82 14.99
CA ALA A 611 -15.36 -6.84 16.05
C ALA A 611 -15.92 -8.22 15.67
N GLY A 612 -16.26 -8.46 14.40
CA GLY A 612 -16.68 -9.77 13.88
C GLY A 612 -18.14 -10.18 14.18
N THR A 613 -18.83 -9.53 15.13
CA THR A 613 -20.27 -9.74 15.42
C THR A 613 -21.02 -8.41 15.50
N TYR A 614 -22.35 -8.43 15.47
CA TYR A 614 -23.18 -7.22 15.48
C TYR A 614 -23.10 -6.49 16.83
N LEU A 615 -23.18 -7.22 17.94
CA LEU A 615 -22.94 -6.72 19.30
C LEU A 615 -21.76 -7.44 19.95
N VAL A 616 -21.13 -6.76 20.91
CA VAL A 616 -20.10 -7.30 21.80
C VAL A 616 -20.56 -7.10 23.24
N ILE A 617 -20.76 -8.21 23.94
CA ILE A 617 -21.21 -8.23 25.33
C ILE A 617 -20.01 -8.57 26.22
N PRO A 618 -19.61 -7.70 27.16
CA PRO A 618 -18.56 -8.05 28.12
C PRO A 618 -18.96 -9.28 28.93
N GLU A 619 -18.03 -10.23 29.11
CA GLU A 619 -18.31 -11.48 29.82
C GLU A 619 -18.89 -11.22 31.23
N GLY A 620 -18.39 -10.21 31.94
CA GLY A 620 -18.92 -9.84 33.25
C GLY A 620 -20.39 -9.42 33.24
N VAL A 621 -20.83 -8.71 32.17
CA VAL A 621 -22.24 -8.35 31.97
C VAL A 621 -23.05 -9.61 31.66
N TYR A 622 -22.56 -10.46 30.75
CA TYR A 622 -23.20 -11.72 30.40
C TYR A 622 -23.44 -12.61 31.63
N ARG A 623 -22.41 -12.83 32.44
CA ARG A 623 -22.51 -13.66 33.66
C ARG A 623 -23.41 -13.04 34.73
N SER A 624 -23.52 -11.72 34.81
CA SER A 624 -24.42 -11.05 35.77
C SER A 624 -25.90 -11.37 35.54
N MET A 625 -26.24 -11.78 34.32
CA MET A 625 -27.59 -12.20 33.92
C MET A 625 -27.91 -13.65 34.29
N ASN A 626 -26.97 -14.40 34.87
CA ASN A 626 -27.09 -15.82 35.23
C ASN A 626 -27.63 -16.72 34.10
N PRO A 627 -26.97 -16.73 32.91
CA PRO A 627 -27.33 -17.63 31.83
C PRO A 627 -27.11 -19.09 32.25
N ARG A 628 -27.97 -19.98 31.74
CA ARG A 628 -27.83 -21.43 31.92
C ARG A 628 -27.03 -21.99 30.74
N GLY A 629 -26.20 -22.98 31.00
CA GLY A 629 -25.36 -23.61 29.98
C GLY A 629 -24.25 -22.69 29.46
N THR A 630 -23.54 -23.19 28.46
CA THR A 630 -22.47 -22.50 27.73
C THR A 630 -22.75 -22.64 26.24
N ALA A 631 -22.59 -21.56 25.49
CA ALA A 631 -22.93 -21.52 24.07
C ALA A 631 -21.69 -21.15 23.25
N TYR A 632 -20.84 -22.12 22.94
CA TYR A 632 -19.57 -21.87 22.25
C TYR A 632 -19.80 -21.52 20.77
N GLY A 633 -19.29 -20.36 20.35
CA GLY A 633 -19.32 -19.91 18.95
C GLY A 633 -17.98 -20.03 18.23
N TYR A 634 -16.90 -20.04 19.01
CA TYR A 634 -15.52 -20.06 18.51
C TYR A 634 -14.64 -20.95 19.40
N LEU A 635 -13.79 -21.76 18.78
CA LEU A 635 -12.71 -22.51 19.41
C LEU A 635 -11.39 -22.17 18.73
N TRP A 636 -10.38 -21.78 19.49
CA TRP A 636 -9.01 -21.65 18.99
C TRP A 636 -8.16 -22.79 19.50
N VAL A 637 -7.51 -23.51 18.59
CA VAL A 637 -6.66 -24.65 18.91
C VAL A 637 -5.20 -24.26 18.70
N ASP A 638 -4.39 -24.39 19.74
CA ASP A 638 -2.95 -24.16 19.67
C ASP A 638 -2.17 -25.48 19.64
N CYS A 639 -1.03 -25.45 18.97
CA CYS A 639 -0.11 -26.58 18.89
C CYS A 639 1.32 -26.10 18.58
N ASP A 640 2.30 -26.96 18.83
CA ASP A 640 3.69 -26.69 18.44
C ASP A 640 3.81 -26.58 16.91
N LYS A 641 4.68 -25.67 16.43
CA LYS A 641 4.91 -25.44 14.97
C LYS A 641 5.23 -26.70 14.16
N LYS A 642 5.82 -27.73 14.78
CA LYS A 642 6.15 -29.01 14.15
C LYS A 642 4.93 -29.92 13.93
N ASP A 643 3.85 -29.71 14.68
CA ASP A 643 2.68 -30.59 14.74
C ASP A 643 1.49 -30.03 13.93
N VAL A 644 1.57 -28.76 13.49
CA VAL A 644 0.52 -28.05 12.72
C VAL A 644 -0.10 -28.91 11.62
N ALA A 645 0.69 -29.47 10.72
CA ALA A 645 0.16 -30.27 9.60
C ALA A 645 -0.59 -31.54 10.06
N SER A 646 -0.13 -32.18 11.15
CA SER A 646 -0.78 -33.37 11.70
C SER A 646 -2.08 -33.04 12.43
N VAL A 647 -2.07 -31.95 13.20
CA VAL A 647 -3.25 -31.46 13.92
C VAL A 647 -4.31 -30.99 12.94
N GLU A 648 -3.94 -30.25 11.89
CA GLU A 648 -4.85 -29.78 10.83
C GLU A 648 -5.58 -30.95 10.15
N GLN A 649 -4.86 -32.02 9.80
CA GLN A 649 -5.46 -33.22 9.20
C GLN A 649 -6.44 -33.90 10.17
N SER A 650 -6.10 -33.93 11.46
CA SER A 650 -6.93 -34.54 12.50
C SER A 650 -8.20 -33.72 12.74
N LEU A 651 -8.09 -32.39 12.82
CA LEU A 651 -9.21 -31.46 12.95
C LEU A 651 -10.14 -31.55 11.74
N ASN A 652 -9.61 -31.54 10.51
CA ASN A 652 -10.41 -31.71 9.29
C ASN A 652 -11.19 -33.03 9.27
N THR A 653 -10.57 -34.12 9.75
CA THR A 653 -11.26 -35.42 9.85
C THR A 653 -12.38 -35.38 10.89
N LEU A 654 -12.13 -34.72 12.03
CA LEU A 654 -13.09 -34.60 13.13
C LEU A 654 -14.33 -33.79 12.72
N ILE A 655 -14.14 -32.68 12.02
CA ILE A 655 -15.23 -31.80 11.60
C ILE A 655 -15.90 -32.21 10.27
N SER A 656 -15.37 -33.21 9.56
CA SER A 656 -15.88 -33.61 8.24
C SER A 656 -17.35 -34.09 8.25
N ASN A 657 -17.85 -34.57 9.38
CA ASN A 657 -19.22 -35.07 9.53
C ASN A 657 -20.13 -34.14 10.33
N THR A 658 -19.61 -33.01 10.83
CA THR A 658 -20.40 -32.01 11.55
C THR A 658 -20.84 -30.92 10.58
N SER A 659 -22.15 -30.73 10.44
CA SER A 659 -22.70 -29.54 9.79
C SER A 659 -22.46 -28.31 10.68
N HIS A 660 -22.38 -27.12 10.08
CA HIS A 660 -22.29 -25.82 10.77
C HIS A 660 -20.98 -25.51 11.50
N ILE A 661 -19.84 -26.11 11.11
CA ILE A 661 -18.51 -25.73 11.60
C ILE A 661 -17.58 -25.45 10.42
N LYS A 662 -16.91 -24.30 10.44
CA LYS A 662 -15.83 -23.94 9.50
C LYS A 662 -14.51 -23.70 10.24
N MET A 663 -13.40 -23.84 9.52
CA MET A 663 -12.04 -23.73 10.09
C MET A 663 -11.16 -22.76 9.30
N ASP A 664 -10.52 -21.83 10.00
CA ASP A 664 -9.50 -20.90 9.50
C ASP A 664 -8.13 -21.22 10.11
N THR A 665 -7.04 -20.94 9.39
CA THR A 665 -5.67 -21.28 9.84
C THR A 665 -4.74 -20.07 9.90
N TYR A 666 -3.93 -20.00 10.97
CA TYR A 666 -2.99 -18.91 11.19
C TYR A 666 -1.87 -18.87 10.14
N HIS A 667 -1.35 -20.03 9.73
CA HIS A 667 -0.27 -20.09 8.75
C HIS A 667 -0.69 -19.54 7.38
N ALA A 668 -1.93 -19.78 6.93
CA ALA A 668 -2.44 -19.21 5.69
C ALA A 668 -2.48 -17.67 5.76
N GLN A 669 -2.95 -17.12 6.89
CA GLN A 669 -2.99 -15.67 7.11
C GLN A 669 -1.58 -15.06 7.25
N LEU A 670 -0.67 -15.74 7.95
CA LEU A 670 0.72 -15.32 8.06
C LEU A 670 1.42 -15.31 6.70
N GLN A 671 1.21 -16.31 5.86
CA GLN A 671 1.78 -16.35 4.51
C GLN A 671 1.29 -15.19 3.64
N SER A 672 0.00 -14.85 3.73
CA SER A 672 -0.58 -13.67 3.07
C SER A 672 0.04 -12.35 3.57
N ALA A 673 0.23 -12.23 4.89
CA ALA A 673 0.85 -11.05 5.50
C ALA A 673 2.35 -10.93 5.17
N GLU A 674 3.11 -12.02 5.23
CA GLU A 674 4.54 -12.07 4.87
C GLU A 674 4.77 -11.70 3.42
N PHE A 675 3.88 -12.15 2.53
CA PHE A 675 3.92 -11.80 1.12
C PHE A 675 3.72 -10.29 0.92
N SER A 676 2.66 -9.74 1.50
CA SER A 676 2.33 -8.31 1.42
C SER A 676 3.47 -7.44 1.97
N SER A 677 4.06 -7.84 3.11
CA SER A 677 5.23 -7.18 3.70
C SER A 677 6.45 -7.26 2.78
N SER A 678 6.80 -8.46 2.29
CA SER A 678 7.95 -8.70 1.42
C SER A 678 7.89 -7.87 0.14
N MET A 679 6.69 -7.73 -0.43
CA MET A 679 6.42 -6.88 -1.58
C MET A 679 6.74 -5.41 -1.29
N MET A 680 6.29 -4.89 -0.14
CA MET A 680 6.61 -3.55 0.31
C MET A 680 8.12 -3.36 0.56
N LYS A 681 8.79 -4.34 1.20
CA LYS A 681 10.23 -4.27 1.49
C LYS A 681 11.07 -4.16 0.21
N LEU A 682 10.74 -4.93 -0.83
CA LEU A 682 11.50 -4.92 -2.08
C LEU A 682 11.47 -3.54 -2.76
N GLY A 683 10.29 -2.93 -2.89
CA GLY A 683 10.14 -1.60 -3.48
C GLY A 683 10.99 -0.55 -2.75
N CYS A 684 10.96 -0.59 -1.43
CA CYS A 684 11.79 0.25 -0.57
C CYS A 684 13.30 -0.01 -0.72
N TYR A 685 13.74 -1.27 -0.81
CA TYR A 685 15.15 -1.62 -1.01
C TYR A 685 15.69 -1.15 -2.36
N LEU A 686 14.93 -1.33 -3.44
CA LEU A 686 15.29 -0.83 -4.76
C LEU A 686 15.41 0.70 -4.77
N PHE A 687 14.46 1.39 -4.14
CA PHE A 687 14.52 2.84 -4.00
C PHE A 687 15.76 3.29 -3.21
N MET A 688 16.04 2.64 -2.07
CA MET A 688 17.20 2.92 -1.23
C MET A 688 18.52 2.70 -1.97
N ALA A 689 18.61 1.67 -2.82
CA ALA A 689 19.80 1.41 -3.63
C ALA A 689 20.10 2.59 -4.58
N ILE A 690 19.07 3.14 -5.24
CA ILE A 690 19.25 4.25 -6.18
C ILE A 690 19.64 5.55 -5.44
N VAL A 691 18.98 5.86 -4.31
CA VAL A 691 19.33 7.02 -3.47
C VAL A 691 20.76 6.89 -2.94
N GLY A 692 21.17 5.69 -2.53
CA GLY A 692 22.53 5.38 -2.14
C GLY A 692 23.54 5.63 -3.26
N LEU A 693 23.21 5.29 -4.51
CA LEU A 693 24.07 5.51 -5.66
C LEU A 693 24.22 7.00 -5.99
N ILE A 694 23.16 7.81 -5.85
CA ILE A 694 23.23 9.28 -5.95
C ILE A 694 24.14 9.85 -4.85
N GLY A 695 23.98 9.38 -3.61
CA GLY A 695 24.83 9.76 -2.48
C GLY A 695 26.30 9.44 -2.77
N PHE A 696 26.59 8.22 -3.21
CA PHE A 696 27.94 7.80 -3.57
C PHE A 696 28.54 8.66 -4.68
N MET A 697 27.78 8.97 -5.72
CA MET A 697 28.23 9.85 -6.80
C MET A 697 28.63 11.24 -6.31
N ASN A 698 27.84 11.82 -5.41
CA ASN A 698 28.14 13.11 -4.81
C ASN A 698 29.41 13.07 -3.95
N MET A 699 29.63 11.94 -3.26
CA MET A 699 30.82 11.69 -2.47
C MET A 699 32.07 11.58 -3.36
N ALA A 700 31.96 10.80 -4.44
CA ALA A 700 32.99 10.65 -5.46
C ALA A 700 33.41 12.00 -6.05
N ASN A 701 32.43 12.81 -6.45
CA ASN A 701 32.69 14.14 -7.00
C ASN A 701 33.42 15.05 -6.00
N THR A 702 32.97 15.08 -4.75
CA THR A 702 33.62 15.88 -3.70
C THR A 702 35.07 15.45 -3.46
N MET A 703 35.33 14.14 -3.43
CA MET A 703 36.67 13.63 -3.20
C MET A 703 37.62 13.89 -4.37
N ILE A 704 37.17 13.61 -5.61
CA ILE A 704 37.92 13.91 -6.85
C ILE A 704 38.34 15.38 -6.86
N MET A 705 37.42 16.26 -6.50
CA MET A 705 37.63 17.69 -6.47
C MET A 705 38.63 18.13 -5.40
N ASN A 706 38.48 17.68 -4.15
CA ASN A 706 39.43 17.99 -3.07
C ASN A 706 40.86 17.61 -3.45
N ILE A 707 41.01 16.50 -4.16
CA ILE A 707 42.29 16.03 -4.66
C ILE A 707 42.82 16.92 -5.80
N THR A 708 41.95 17.27 -6.76
CA THR A 708 42.35 18.03 -7.95
C THR A 708 42.72 19.47 -7.60
N THR A 709 41.98 20.15 -6.71
CA THR A 709 42.27 21.54 -6.34
C THR A 709 43.53 21.66 -5.47
N LYS A 710 43.85 20.64 -4.67
CA LYS A 710 45.05 20.60 -3.82
C LYS A 710 46.22 19.82 -4.41
N LYS A 711 46.13 19.46 -5.69
CA LYS A 711 47.12 18.64 -6.38
C LYS A 711 48.52 19.24 -6.33
N GLN A 712 48.64 20.55 -6.52
CA GLN A 712 49.91 21.27 -6.43
C GLN A 712 50.44 21.33 -4.99
N GLU A 713 49.57 21.57 -3.99
CA GLU A 713 49.95 21.56 -2.57
C GLU A 713 50.51 20.20 -2.14
N TYR A 714 49.85 19.11 -2.55
CA TYR A 714 50.34 17.76 -2.30
C TYR A 714 51.66 17.48 -3.02
N GLY A 715 51.85 17.98 -4.25
CA GLY A 715 53.12 17.88 -4.96
C GLY A 715 54.27 18.57 -4.22
N ILE A 716 54.03 19.76 -3.67
CA ILE A 716 55.01 20.50 -2.85
C ILE A 716 55.30 19.74 -1.55
N LEU A 717 54.28 19.25 -0.85
CA LEU A 717 54.46 18.47 0.38
C LEU A 717 55.29 17.20 0.12
N GLN A 718 55.08 16.52 -1.02
CA GLN A 718 55.88 15.37 -1.40
C GLN A 718 57.34 15.74 -1.75
N ALA A 719 57.57 16.90 -2.37
CA ALA A 719 58.91 17.42 -2.60
C ALA A 719 59.65 17.76 -1.29
N VAL A 720 58.91 18.19 -0.26
CA VAL A 720 59.46 18.48 1.09
C VAL A 720 59.66 17.19 1.93
N GLY A 721 59.20 16.03 1.45
CA GLY A 721 59.46 14.72 2.08
C GLY A 721 58.22 13.94 2.52
N MET A 722 57.01 14.39 2.21
CA MET A 722 55.79 13.64 2.51
C MET A 722 55.71 12.34 1.70
N THR A 723 55.64 11.21 2.38
CA THR A 723 55.57 9.89 1.72
C THR A 723 54.21 9.65 1.08
N ASN A 724 54.15 8.76 0.08
CA ASN A 724 52.88 8.31 -0.51
C ASN A 724 51.93 7.67 0.52
N LYS A 725 52.47 6.99 1.55
CA LYS A 725 51.67 6.42 2.65
C LYS A 725 51.01 7.53 3.48
N GLN A 726 51.75 8.60 3.79
CA GLN A 726 51.20 9.75 4.52
C GLN A 726 50.15 10.50 3.70
N LEU A 727 50.30 10.60 2.37
CA LEU A 727 49.27 11.17 1.49
C LEU A 727 47.99 10.35 1.50
N ASN A 728 48.11 9.02 1.39
CA ASN A 728 46.95 8.13 1.43
C ASN A 728 46.21 8.22 2.76
N LEU A 729 46.96 8.20 3.87
CA LEU A 729 46.38 8.33 5.20
C LEU A 729 45.71 9.70 5.40
N CYS A 730 46.27 10.78 4.83
CA CYS A 730 45.65 12.11 4.86
C CYS A 730 44.29 12.11 4.14
N LEU A 731 44.24 11.55 2.92
CA LEU A 731 43.02 11.46 2.13
C LEU A 731 41.97 10.55 2.78
N GLN A 732 42.40 9.44 3.40
CA GLN A 732 41.50 8.54 4.14
C GLN A 732 40.92 9.22 5.39
N LEU A 733 41.74 9.91 6.19
CA LEU A 733 41.26 10.65 7.36
C LEU A 733 40.28 11.77 6.96
N GLN A 734 40.56 12.46 5.86
CA GLN A 734 39.65 13.46 5.32
C GLN A 734 38.31 12.82 4.92
N GLY A 735 38.35 11.70 4.20
CA GLY A 735 37.19 10.92 3.82
C GLY A 735 36.35 10.48 5.01
N LEU A 736 37.00 9.91 6.02
CA LEU A 736 36.35 9.43 7.24
C LEU A 736 35.63 10.55 7.99
N MET A 737 36.20 11.75 8.06
CA MET A 737 35.54 12.91 8.68
C MET A 737 34.25 13.31 7.93
N PHE A 738 34.25 13.23 6.58
CA PHE A 738 33.02 13.44 5.80
C PHE A 738 31.99 12.36 6.11
N THR A 739 32.38 11.09 6.12
CA THR A 739 31.49 9.96 6.43
C THR A 739 30.88 10.09 7.82
N VAL A 740 31.68 10.41 8.85
CA VAL A 740 31.19 10.62 10.22
C VAL A 740 30.16 11.75 10.25
N GLY A 741 30.47 12.91 9.65
CA GLY A 741 29.51 14.02 9.57
C GLY A 741 28.22 13.64 8.85
N THR A 742 28.33 12.89 7.76
CA THR A 742 27.19 12.37 6.98
C THR A 742 26.31 11.45 7.82
N ILE A 743 26.90 10.51 8.57
CA ILE A 743 26.18 9.61 9.47
C ILE A 743 25.49 10.41 10.59
N CYS A 744 26.15 11.42 11.17
CA CYS A 744 25.52 12.26 12.19
C CYS A 744 24.27 12.96 11.64
N VAL A 745 24.35 13.58 10.46
CA VAL A 745 23.19 14.21 9.83
C VAL A 745 22.09 13.18 9.52
N ALA A 746 22.47 12.01 9.02
CA ALA A 746 21.55 10.93 8.70
C ALA A 746 20.75 10.46 9.92
N LEU A 747 21.42 10.30 11.07
CA LEU A 747 20.77 9.85 12.30
C LEU A 747 19.95 10.96 12.97
N ILE A 748 20.48 12.19 13.02
CA ILE A 748 19.80 13.35 13.63
C ILE A 748 18.48 13.67 12.90
N ILE A 749 18.46 13.56 11.57
CA ILE A 749 17.28 13.85 10.76
C ILE A 749 16.43 12.59 10.55
N GLY A 750 17.06 11.45 10.28
CA GLY A 750 16.38 10.23 9.85
C GLY A 750 15.64 9.51 10.97
N LEU A 751 16.17 9.49 12.20
CA LEU A 751 15.48 8.81 13.31
C LEU A 751 14.18 9.55 13.74
N PRO A 752 14.17 10.88 13.95
CA PRO A 752 12.94 11.57 14.31
C PRO A 752 11.88 11.53 13.22
N LEU A 753 12.28 11.69 11.95
CA LEU A 753 11.34 11.61 10.83
C LEU A 753 10.85 10.17 10.58
N GLY A 754 11.71 9.17 10.81
CA GLY A 754 11.31 7.76 10.76
C GLY A 754 10.28 7.43 11.83
N TYR A 755 10.50 7.86 13.07
CA TYR A 755 9.53 7.72 14.15
C TYR A 755 8.21 8.45 13.85
N ALA A 756 8.27 9.67 13.31
CA ALA A 756 7.06 10.40 12.92
C ALA A 756 6.24 9.65 11.85
N LEU A 757 6.92 9.04 10.87
CA LEU A 757 6.28 8.22 9.85
C LEU A 757 5.67 6.94 10.43
N PHE A 758 6.39 6.25 11.33
CA PHE A 758 5.86 5.09 12.06
C PHE A 758 4.62 5.46 12.88
N SER A 759 4.68 6.56 13.64
CA SER A 759 3.57 7.01 14.47
C SER A 759 2.34 7.38 13.65
N TYR A 760 2.54 8.02 12.49
CA TYR A 760 1.47 8.28 11.54
C TYR A 760 0.87 6.98 10.99
N ALA A 761 1.72 6.02 10.60
CA ALA A 761 1.26 4.74 10.06
C ALA A 761 0.46 3.93 11.09
N LYS A 762 0.95 3.86 12.34
CA LYS A 762 0.23 3.22 13.44
C LYS A 762 -1.13 3.85 13.71
N HIS A 763 -1.19 5.18 13.73
CA HIS A 763 -2.43 5.90 14.05
C HIS A 763 -3.53 5.73 12.99
N ASN A 764 -3.17 5.48 11.74
CA ASN A 764 -4.12 5.23 10.65
C ASN A 764 -4.34 3.72 10.40
N GLY A 765 -3.93 2.84 11.33
CA GLY A 765 -4.13 1.39 11.19
C GLY A 765 -3.40 0.77 9.99
N ILE A 766 -2.28 1.36 9.55
CA ILE A 766 -1.55 0.85 8.38
C ILE A 766 -0.84 -0.47 8.74
N PHE A 767 -1.14 -1.52 7.98
CA PHE A 767 -0.56 -2.87 7.94
C PHE A 767 0.67 -3.12 8.84
N GLY A 768 0.51 -3.98 9.86
CA GLY A 768 1.58 -4.52 10.69
C GLY A 768 2.29 -3.52 11.63
N MET A 769 1.77 -2.31 11.83
CA MET A 769 2.44 -1.28 12.65
C MET A 769 2.06 -1.36 14.14
N ASN A 770 2.82 -2.13 14.92
CA ASN A 770 2.55 -2.32 16.35
C ASN A 770 3.54 -1.61 17.29
N ILE A 771 4.73 -2.19 17.45
CA ILE A 771 5.74 -1.75 18.44
C ILE A 771 6.92 -1.11 17.70
N TYR A 772 7.30 0.09 18.15
CA TYR A 772 8.43 0.80 17.59
C TYR A 772 9.77 0.18 18.01
N HIS A 773 10.56 -0.19 17.02
CA HIS A 773 11.92 -0.65 17.12
C HIS A 773 12.84 0.21 16.24
N VAL A 774 14.01 0.55 16.77
CA VAL A 774 15.03 1.26 15.99
C VAL A 774 15.68 0.27 15.01
N PRO A 775 15.79 0.57 13.70
CA PRO A 775 16.36 -0.34 12.70
C PRO A 775 17.89 -0.39 12.78
N ILE A 776 18.41 -0.91 13.90
CA ILE A 776 19.85 -0.93 14.21
C ILE A 776 20.64 -1.70 13.15
N VAL A 777 20.14 -2.86 12.71
CA VAL A 777 20.83 -3.70 11.72
C VAL A 777 20.97 -2.98 10.35
N PRO A 778 19.88 -2.45 9.73
CA PRO A 778 20.01 -1.64 8.51
C PRO A 778 20.93 -0.43 8.66
N ILE A 779 20.89 0.26 9.80
CA ILE A 779 21.76 1.41 10.06
C ILE A 779 23.24 0.99 10.08
N PHE A 780 23.58 -0.12 10.74
CA PHE A 780 24.95 -0.63 10.73
C PHE A 780 25.41 -1.03 9.33
N ILE A 781 24.54 -1.68 8.54
CA ILE A 781 24.83 -2.03 7.15
C ILE A 781 25.11 -0.76 6.32
N MET A 782 24.30 0.29 6.47
CA MET A 782 24.51 1.58 5.81
C MET A 782 25.85 2.20 6.21
N ILE A 783 26.16 2.28 7.51
CA ILE A 783 27.42 2.84 8.02
C ILE A 783 28.62 2.07 7.44
N PHE A 784 28.54 0.75 7.43
CA PHE A 784 29.57 -0.11 6.86
C PHE A 784 29.74 0.12 5.36
N LEU A 785 28.65 0.15 4.59
CA LEU A 785 28.67 0.37 3.14
C LEU A 785 29.22 1.75 2.78
N VAL A 786 28.77 2.81 3.44
CA VAL A 786 29.27 4.18 3.19
C VAL A 786 30.76 4.28 3.53
N GLY A 787 31.19 3.67 4.65
CA GLY A 787 32.59 3.61 5.03
C GLY A 787 33.46 2.83 4.04
N LEU A 788 32.98 1.67 3.60
CA LEU A 788 33.65 0.82 2.60
C LEU A 788 33.80 1.56 1.26
N LEU A 789 32.71 2.15 0.76
CA LEU A 789 32.72 2.95 -0.47
C LEU A 789 33.68 4.13 -0.38
N GLN A 790 33.76 4.78 0.80
CA GLN A 790 34.71 5.87 1.03
C GLN A 790 36.16 5.40 0.98
N ILE A 791 36.49 4.27 1.62
CA ILE A 791 37.84 3.70 1.60
C ILE A 791 38.25 3.31 0.18
N VAL A 792 37.37 2.62 -0.56
CA VAL A 792 37.60 2.20 -1.95
C VAL A 792 37.86 3.41 -2.83
N LEU A 793 36.99 4.41 -2.78
CA LEU A 793 37.13 5.66 -3.55
C LEU A 793 38.45 6.37 -3.24
N SER A 794 38.81 6.46 -1.95
CA SER A 794 40.06 7.08 -1.49
C SER A 794 41.29 6.36 -2.06
N CYS A 795 41.25 5.03 -2.09
CA CYS A 795 42.33 4.18 -2.60
C CYS A 795 42.48 4.31 -4.12
N VAL A 796 41.36 4.23 -4.85
CA VAL A 796 41.33 4.39 -6.32
C VAL A 796 41.89 5.75 -6.72
N LEU A 797 41.46 6.83 -6.07
CA LEU A 797 41.94 8.18 -6.37
C LEU A 797 43.41 8.37 -6.05
N SER A 798 43.88 7.86 -4.92
CA SER A 798 45.31 7.83 -4.59
C SER A 798 46.12 7.09 -5.66
N SER A 799 45.65 5.93 -6.12
CA SER A 799 46.37 5.13 -7.11
C SER A 799 46.52 5.88 -8.44
N ASN A 800 45.51 6.65 -8.83
CA ASN A 800 45.56 7.49 -10.03
C ASN A 800 46.52 8.66 -9.87
N LEU A 801 46.61 9.29 -8.69
CA LEU A 801 47.61 10.33 -8.44
C LEU A 801 49.03 9.79 -8.63
N LYS A 802 49.32 8.56 -8.18
CA LYS A 802 50.65 7.93 -8.28
C LYS A 802 51.16 7.76 -9.71
N LYS A 803 50.26 7.69 -10.71
CA LYS A 803 50.63 7.52 -12.12
C LYS A 803 51.26 8.77 -12.74
N GLU A 804 51.08 9.93 -12.14
CA GLU A 804 51.66 11.19 -12.63
C GLU A 804 52.97 11.52 -11.91
N THR A 805 53.94 12.05 -12.64
CA THR A 805 55.25 12.44 -12.10
C THR A 805 55.13 13.65 -11.16
N LEU A 806 56.09 13.76 -10.22
CA LEU A 806 56.12 14.86 -9.25
C LEU A 806 56.26 16.23 -9.94
N VAL A 807 56.99 16.27 -11.05
CA VAL A 807 57.15 17.47 -11.91
C VAL A 807 55.84 17.84 -12.59
N GLU A 808 55.08 16.88 -13.12
CA GLU A 808 53.76 17.13 -13.72
C GLU A 808 52.76 17.67 -12.70
N ARG A 809 52.77 17.17 -11.46
CA ARG A 809 51.87 17.66 -10.41
C ARG A 809 52.21 19.08 -9.95
N ILE A 810 53.50 19.44 -9.89
CA ILE A 810 53.93 20.80 -9.53
C ILE A 810 53.69 21.78 -10.68
N ARG A 811 53.87 21.33 -11.94
CA ARG A 811 53.56 22.12 -13.14
C ARG A 811 52.06 22.21 -13.47
N TYR A 812 51.20 21.50 -12.74
CA TYR A 812 49.76 21.52 -12.95
C TYR A 812 49.21 22.94 -12.70
N GLN A 813 49.12 23.74 -13.76
CA GLN A 813 48.33 24.95 -13.83
C GLN A 813 46.96 24.56 -14.40
N GLY A 814 45.92 24.65 -13.56
CA GLY A 814 44.57 24.15 -13.83
C GLY A 814 43.96 24.59 -15.14
#